data_AF-A0A7K5C137-F1
#
_entry.id   AF-A0A7K5C137-F1
#
_cell.length_a   1.000
_cell.length_b   1.000
_cell.length_c   1.000
_cell.angle_alpha   90.00
_cell.angle_beta   90.00
_cell.angle_gamma   90.00
#
_symmetry.space_group_name_H-M   'P 1'
#
loop_
_entity.id
_entity.type
_entity.pdbx_description
1 polymer ?
#
loop_
_entity_poly.entity_id
_entity_poly.type
_entity_poly.pdbx_seq_one_letter_code
_entity_poly.pdbx_strand_id
1 'polypeptide(L)'
;KMLGRVLCTVLFVGALPSPAGASQGHISVVLLGATGDLARKYLWQGLFQLYMDQVSSGHSFTFHGAALAALEPGQRLMFDVLKTLSCPPDEAPDRCAVLKDQFLKLSQYHQLKTAENYTALNREIETLLGQEGLKEAGRIFYFSVPPFAYAEIARHINGSCRPRAGAWLRVVLEKPFGHDLQSAQQLAAELAGFFREEEMYRVDHYLGKQAVAHILPFRDQNRQFLDPVWNRHHVERVEVVLKETVDAKGRTSFYEQYGVIRDVLQNHLTEALMFLIMELPANVSSAQDVVQHKLQAFQSLWGLQRSSAVLGQYQAYDSQVQEELPGARGHISTTPTFAGVLIHSHSPRWEGVPFLLTSGKALDERVGYARVLFRNRAYCPQSGTLRDAGHSQCKPKQIIFYFGHGALNTPAVLVSRNLFQPVMPKDSWKEAGAGSDLHIFGQPLSDFYMYSPVKERDAYSVLISHIYHGRRDFFITTENLLASWAFWTPLLDSTSRQPPRLYPGGVENQQLLDFEMVAGGVAFTLAEPAELLNPGGQMPSDFRAIQSKFRQSPLVSAWAEELIAQLASDMEEAAVRSVARSGQFHLALSGGSSPVGLFQRLARHHYGFPWQQSHVWLVDERCVPLTDSQSNFLGLHRHLLQHVRVPYFNIHPMPVHLNRRLCVEEDGGARLYAKDIAALVANASFDLVLLGVGTDGHTASLFPRSESGLRGAATVVLTESPVKPHQRMSLSLPLINRARQVFVLVLGKGKHGITTLLSRVGREPSKWPISGVSPSSGQLVWYVDYEALLG
;
A
#
# COMPACT_ATOMS: atom_id res chain seq x y z
N LYS A 1 25.15 -71.38 -45.98
CA LYS A 1 24.19 -72.45 -45.63
C LYS A 1 24.32 -72.67 -44.12
N MET A 2 23.35 -72.14 -43.33
CA MET A 2 22.45 -72.93 -42.45
C MET A 2 23.20 -73.85 -41.48
N LEU A 3 22.97 -73.92 -40.17
CA LEU A 3 21.92 -73.41 -39.28
C LEU A 3 22.40 -73.67 -37.82
N GLY A 4 22.05 -72.79 -36.88
CA GLY A 4 21.52 -73.18 -35.54
C GLY A 4 22.48 -73.50 -34.38
N ARG A 5 22.44 -72.65 -33.34
CA ARG A 5 22.13 -72.96 -31.91
C ARG A 5 22.38 -71.72 -31.05
N VAL A 6 21.33 -71.00 -30.66
CA VAL A 6 20.62 -71.02 -29.36
C VAL A 6 21.45 -70.47 -28.19
N LEU A 7 20.88 -69.38 -27.68
CA LEU A 7 21.26 -68.46 -26.62
C LEU A 7 21.04 -69.08 -25.22
N CYS A 8 21.95 -68.85 -24.27
CA CYS A 8 21.61 -68.67 -22.87
C CYS A 8 22.78 -68.00 -22.13
N THR A 9 22.68 -66.69 -21.88
CA THR A 9 23.68 -65.93 -21.12
C THR A 9 23.11 -65.63 -19.75
N VAL A 10 23.63 -66.33 -18.72
CA VAL A 10 23.49 -65.95 -17.32
C VAL A 10 24.72 -65.09 -16.98
N LEU A 11 24.49 -63.81 -16.66
CA LEU A 11 25.53 -62.90 -16.14
C LEU A 11 25.27 -62.67 -14.65
N PHE A 12 26.14 -63.24 -13.83
CA PHE A 12 26.26 -62.96 -12.40
C PHE A 12 27.42 -61.97 -12.19
N VAL A 13 27.11 -60.89 -11.44
CA VAL A 13 27.96 -60.17 -10.46
C VAL A 13 29.06 -59.24 -10.95
N GLY A 14 29.02 -58.00 -10.42
CA GLY A 14 30.20 -57.16 -10.29
C GLY A 14 29.94 -55.68 -9.97
N ALA A 15 29.10 -55.33 -8.98
CA ALA A 15 29.08 -53.98 -8.43
C ALA A 15 29.71 -54.02 -7.01
N LEU A 16 30.97 -53.62 -6.92
CA LEU A 16 31.67 -53.40 -5.67
C LEU A 16 31.00 -52.23 -4.91
N PRO A 17 30.74 -52.35 -3.60
CA PRO A 17 30.32 -51.21 -2.80
C PRO A 17 31.51 -50.26 -2.64
N SER A 18 31.34 -49.02 -3.10
CA SER A 18 32.18 -47.90 -2.63
C SER A 18 32.07 -47.82 -1.10
N PRO A 19 33.15 -47.43 -0.38
CA PRO A 19 33.12 -47.36 1.07
C PRO A 19 32.00 -46.39 1.49
N ALA A 20 30.99 -46.94 2.16
CA ALA A 20 29.87 -46.20 2.71
C ALA A 20 30.43 -45.09 3.61
N GLY A 21 30.33 -43.83 3.16
CA GLY A 21 30.38 -42.71 4.09
C GLY A 21 29.35 -42.97 5.17
N ALA A 22 29.74 -42.84 6.44
CA ALA A 22 28.83 -43.04 7.55
C ALA A 22 27.56 -42.21 7.32
N SER A 23 26.40 -42.87 7.20
CA SER A 23 25.11 -42.19 7.02
C SER A 23 24.93 -41.15 8.12
N GLN A 24 24.77 -39.89 7.75
CA GLN A 24 24.54 -38.80 8.71
C GLN A 24 23.10 -38.83 9.27
N GLY A 25 22.27 -39.76 8.79
CA GLY A 25 20.90 -40.02 9.22
C GLY A 25 19.86 -39.57 8.19
N HIS A 26 18.59 -39.57 8.58
CA HIS A 26 17.46 -39.26 7.71
C HIS A 26 16.77 -37.95 8.12
N ILE A 27 16.35 -37.14 7.16
CA ILE A 27 15.66 -35.87 7.40
C ILE A 27 14.28 -35.90 6.76
N SER A 28 13.25 -35.77 7.59
CA SER A 28 11.86 -35.68 7.14
C SER A 28 11.43 -34.21 7.04
N VAL A 29 10.97 -33.78 5.88
CA VAL A 29 10.51 -32.41 5.64
C VAL A 29 9.00 -32.42 5.43
N VAL A 30 8.27 -31.72 6.29
CA VAL A 30 6.81 -31.58 6.21
C VAL A 30 6.48 -30.15 5.78
N LEU A 31 5.89 -29.99 4.60
CA LEU A 31 5.44 -28.68 4.09
C LEU A 31 3.93 -28.55 4.27
N LEU A 32 3.51 -27.79 5.29
CA LEU A 32 2.12 -27.46 5.54
C LEU A 32 1.68 -26.33 4.60
N GLY A 33 0.52 -26.47 3.96
CA GLY A 33 0.10 -25.57 2.87
C GLY A 33 0.78 -25.89 1.53
N ALA A 34 1.14 -27.14 1.30
CA ALA A 34 1.88 -27.61 0.11
C ALA A 34 1.25 -27.26 -1.25
N THR A 35 -0.05 -27.00 -1.29
CA THR A 35 -0.79 -26.63 -2.52
C THR A 35 -1.04 -25.12 -2.64
N GLY A 36 -0.54 -24.33 -1.69
CA GLY A 36 -0.70 -22.88 -1.67
C GLY A 36 0.21 -22.13 -2.65
N ASP A 37 -0.05 -20.85 -2.83
CA ASP A 37 0.68 -20.02 -3.81
C ASP A 37 2.17 -19.87 -3.48
N LEU A 38 2.52 -19.68 -2.21
CA LEU A 38 3.91 -19.56 -1.76
C LEU A 38 4.68 -20.87 -2.01
N ALA A 39 4.08 -22.01 -1.66
CA ALA A 39 4.64 -23.32 -1.90
C ALA A 39 4.91 -23.57 -3.38
N ARG A 40 3.93 -23.24 -4.25
CA ARG A 40 4.04 -23.39 -5.71
C ARG A 40 5.11 -22.50 -6.32
N LYS A 41 5.19 -21.23 -5.90
CA LYS A 41 6.10 -20.26 -6.51
C LYS A 41 7.55 -20.40 -6.04
N TYR A 42 7.79 -20.79 -4.77
CA TYR A 42 9.12 -20.71 -4.16
C TYR A 42 9.54 -21.96 -3.39
N LEU A 43 8.70 -22.48 -2.48
CA LEU A 43 9.18 -23.44 -1.48
C LEU A 43 9.54 -24.80 -2.08
N TRP A 44 8.75 -25.34 -3.00
CA TRP A 44 9.08 -26.62 -3.64
C TRP A 44 10.37 -26.54 -4.47
N GLN A 45 10.60 -25.41 -5.14
CA GLN A 45 11.85 -25.16 -5.86
C GLN A 45 13.05 -25.08 -4.89
N GLY A 46 12.89 -24.39 -3.76
CA GLY A 46 13.93 -24.30 -2.73
C GLY A 46 14.23 -25.63 -2.03
N LEU A 47 13.20 -26.44 -1.77
CA LEU A 47 13.35 -27.80 -1.21
C LEU A 47 14.02 -28.75 -2.21
N PHE A 48 13.70 -28.63 -3.50
CA PHE A 48 14.40 -29.39 -4.55
C PHE A 48 15.87 -28.96 -4.67
N GLN A 49 16.16 -27.67 -4.58
CA GLN A 49 17.55 -27.19 -4.52
C GLN A 49 18.30 -27.76 -3.31
N LEU A 50 17.68 -27.75 -2.13
CA LEU A 50 18.25 -28.38 -0.93
C LEU A 50 18.55 -29.86 -1.17
N TYR A 51 17.61 -30.60 -1.76
CA TYR A 51 17.82 -32.02 -2.08
C TYR A 51 19.00 -32.21 -3.02
N MET A 52 19.08 -31.46 -4.13
CA MET A 52 20.21 -31.56 -5.07
C MET A 52 21.55 -31.26 -4.40
N ASP A 53 21.59 -30.25 -3.52
CA ASP A 53 22.81 -29.84 -2.83
C ASP A 53 23.27 -30.85 -1.77
N GLN A 54 22.35 -31.60 -1.15
CA GLN A 54 22.62 -32.43 0.04
C GLN A 54 22.45 -33.93 -0.16
N VAL A 55 21.87 -34.39 -1.28
CA VAL A 55 21.69 -35.84 -1.53
C VAL A 55 23.04 -36.59 -1.57
N SER A 56 24.12 -35.91 -1.96
CA SER A 56 25.48 -36.47 -1.97
C SER A 56 26.24 -36.29 -0.65
N SER A 57 25.67 -35.59 0.35
CA SER A 57 26.35 -35.25 1.60
C SER A 57 26.14 -36.28 2.73
N GLY A 58 25.46 -37.39 2.45
CA GLY A 58 25.27 -38.49 3.40
C GLY A 58 23.98 -38.46 4.24
N HIS A 59 23.10 -37.46 4.03
CA HIS A 59 21.72 -37.50 4.55
C HIS A 59 20.76 -38.08 3.50
N SER A 60 19.76 -38.82 3.97
CA SER A 60 18.59 -39.21 3.17
C SER A 60 17.38 -38.33 3.50
N PHE A 61 16.41 -38.23 2.61
CA PHE A 61 15.28 -37.32 2.75
C PHE A 61 13.93 -37.96 2.40
N THR A 62 12.88 -37.58 3.11
CA THR A 62 11.49 -37.69 2.66
C THR A 62 10.81 -36.32 2.70
N PHE A 63 9.91 -36.09 1.75
CA PHE A 63 9.14 -34.85 1.65
C PHE A 63 7.64 -35.14 1.78
N HIS A 64 7.01 -34.54 2.78
CA HIS A 64 5.60 -34.72 3.10
C HIS A 64 4.88 -33.40 2.86
N GLY A 65 4.27 -33.24 1.69
CA GLY A 65 3.39 -32.12 1.42
C GLY A 65 2.05 -32.31 2.11
N ALA A 66 1.55 -31.31 2.81
CA ALA A 66 0.29 -31.40 3.53
C ALA A 66 -0.62 -30.19 3.29
N ALA A 67 -1.92 -30.42 3.16
CA ALA A 67 -2.93 -29.37 3.12
C ALA A 67 -4.30 -29.87 3.63
N LEU A 68 -5.29 -28.96 3.67
CA LEU A 68 -6.66 -29.30 4.03
C LEU A 68 -7.41 -30.03 2.90
N ALA A 69 -6.95 -29.92 1.65
CA ALA A 69 -7.56 -30.58 0.51
C ALA A 69 -7.58 -32.10 0.70
N ALA A 70 -8.63 -32.77 0.17
CA ALA A 70 -8.71 -34.22 0.20
C ALA A 70 -7.50 -34.87 -0.50
N LEU A 71 -7.20 -36.11 -0.13
CA LEU A 71 -5.99 -36.82 -0.54
C LEU A 71 -5.77 -36.78 -2.06
N GLU A 72 -6.73 -37.27 -2.84
CA GLU A 72 -6.59 -37.34 -4.31
C GLU A 72 -6.44 -35.97 -4.99
N PRO A 73 -7.32 -34.97 -4.78
CA PRO A 73 -7.15 -33.66 -5.40
C PRO A 73 -5.86 -32.96 -4.98
N GLY A 74 -5.49 -33.03 -3.70
CA GLY A 74 -4.29 -32.40 -3.18
C GLY A 74 -3.01 -33.03 -3.72
N GLN A 75 -2.99 -34.36 -3.84
CA GLN A 75 -1.88 -35.10 -4.43
C GLN A 75 -1.69 -34.74 -5.90
N ARG A 76 -2.77 -34.59 -6.68
CA ARG A 76 -2.70 -34.14 -8.08
C ARG A 76 -2.12 -32.73 -8.18
N LEU A 77 -2.64 -31.78 -7.39
CA LEU A 77 -2.13 -30.40 -7.35
C LEU A 77 -0.65 -30.34 -6.98
N MET A 78 -0.23 -31.07 -5.95
CA MET A 78 1.18 -31.13 -5.54
C MET A 78 2.05 -31.72 -6.66
N PHE A 79 1.62 -32.83 -7.26
CA PHE A 79 2.36 -33.51 -8.32
C PHE A 79 2.56 -32.63 -9.56
N ASP A 80 1.55 -31.86 -9.96
CA ASP A 80 1.66 -30.93 -11.08
C ASP A 80 2.71 -29.85 -10.81
N VAL A 81 2.78 -29.33 -9.58
CA VAL A 81 3.83 -28.38 -9.18
C VAL A 81 5.21 -29.02 -9.23
N LEU A 82 5.38 -30.21 -8.64
CA LEU A 82 6.66 -30.91 -8.60
C LEU A 82 7.21 -31.25 -10.01
N LYS A 83 6.32 -31.50 -10.98
CA LYS A 83 6.68 -31.68 -12.38
C LYS A 83 7.23 -30.43 -13.05
N THR A 84 6.85 -29.24 -12.59
CA THR A 84 7.27 -27.96 -13.18
C THR A 84 8.56 -27.40 -12.58
N LEU A 85 9.16 -28.08 -11.60
CA LEU A 85 10.41 -27.64 -10.98
C LEU A 85 11.54 -27.51 -12.02
N SER A 86 12.27 -26.41 -11.93
CA SER A 86 13.33 -26.06 -12.87
C SER A 86 14.69 -26.54 -12.40
N CYS A 87 15.53 -26.93 -13.36
CA CYS A 87 16.92 -27.26 -13.11
C CYS A 87 17.77 -25.99 -13.07
N PRO A 88 18.71 -25.85 -12.12
CA PRO A 88 19.68 -24.76 -12.14
C PRO A 88 20.51 -24.78 -13.43
N PRO A 89 20.88 -23.62 -14.00
CA PRO A 89 21.63 -23.57 -15.26
C PRO A 89 22.98 -24.29 -15.21
N ASP A 90 23.61 -24.34 -14.03
CA ASP A 90 24.93 -24.96 -13.84
C ASP A 90 24.86 -26.47 -13.59
N GLU A 91 23.67 -27.05 -13.47
CA GLU A 91 23.49 -28.47 -13.21
C GLU A 91 23.34 -29.25 -14.52
N ALA A 92 24.05 -30.38 -14.65
CA ALA A 92 23.97 -31.20 -15.85
C ALA A 92 22.52 -31.68 -16.06
N PRO A 93 21.92 -31.50 -17.26
CA PRO A 93 20.50 -31.82 -17.50
C PRO A 93 20.12 -33.25 -17.11
N ASP A 94 20.97 -34.22 -17.44
CA ASP A 94 20.73 -35.65 -17.14
C ASP A 94 20.73 -35.93 -15.64
N ARG A 95 21.69 -35.35 -14.90
CA ARG A 95 21.74 -35.48 -13.44
C ARG A 95 20.51 -34.84 -12.81
N CYS A 96 20.15 -33.64 -13.23
CA CYS A 96 18.96 -32.97 -12.70
C CYS A 96 17.67 -33.77 -12.98
N ALA A 97 17.53 -34.35 -14.18
CA ALA A 97 16.36 -35.16 -14.53
C ALA A 97 16.23 -36.39 -13.60
N VAL A 98 17.34 -37.08 -13.32
CA VAL A 98 17.37 -38.21 -12.38
C VAL A 98 17.02 -37.75 -10.96
N LEU A 99 17.62 -36.66 -10.48
CA LEU A 99 17.35 -36.12 -9.16
C LEU A 99 15.90 -35.66 -9.01
N LYS A 100 15.30 -35.11 -10.07
CA LYS A 100 13.89 -34.70 -10.09
C LYS A 100 12.94 -35.90 -10.02
N ASP A 101 13.22 -36.98 -10.75
CA ASP A 101 12.45 -38.22 -10.65
C ASP A 101 12.56 -38.85 -9.25
N GLN A 102 13.75 -38.84 -8.65
CA GLN A 102 13.94 -39.26 -7.27
C GLN A 102 13.16 -38.37 -6.29
N PHE A 103 13.27 -37.05 -6.43
CA PHE A 103 12.55 -36.09 -5.57
C PHE A 103 11.04 -36.29 -5.63
N LEU A 104 10.49 -36.56 -6.82
CA LEU A 104 9.09 -36.91 -7.01
C LEU A 104 8.70 -38.18 -6.24
N LYS A 105 9.53 -39.23 -6.28
CA LYS A 105 9.29 -40.50 -5.56
C LYS A 105 9.41 -40.36 -4.04
N LEU A 106 10.27 -39.46 -3.58
CA LEU A 106 10.45 -39.14 -2.17
C LEU A 106 9.38 -38.19 -1.63
N SER A 107 8.50 -37.66 -2.49
CA SER A 107 7.46 -36.70 -2.13
C SER A 107 6.08 -37.35 -2.02
N GLN A 108 5.44 -37.21 -0.86
CA GLN A 108 4.12 -37.75 -0.55
C GLN A 108 3.15 -36.66 -0.11
N TYR A 109 1.88 -36.79 -0.47
CA TYR A 109 0.84 -35.84 -0.06
C TYR A 109 -0.01 -36.40 1.08
N HIS A 110 -0.34 -35.53 2.04
CA HIS A 110 -1.08 -35.85 3.25
C HIS A 110 -2.22 -34.84 3.48
N GLN A 111 -3.40 -35.32 3.89
CA GLN A 111 -4.44 -34.43 4.42
C GLN A 111 -4.27 -34.30 5.93
N LEU A 112 -3.88 -33.13 6.42
CA LEU A 112 -3.71 -32.86 7.84
C LEU A 112 -4.74 -31.85 8.33
N LYS A 113 -5.71 -32.30 9.12
CA LYS A 113 -6.78 -31.48 9.72
C LYS A 113 -6.89 -31.63 11.22
N THR A 114 -6.76 -32.86 11.73
CA THR A 114 -7.03 -33.19 13.13
C THR A 114 -5.80 -33.78 13.81
N ALA A 115 -5.83 -33.85 15.14
CA ALA A 115 -4.75 -34.47 15.94
C ALA A 115 -4.45 -35.91 15.52
N GLU A 116 -5.47 -36.67 15.11
CA GLU A 116 -5.35 -38.04 14.61
C GLU A 116 -4.54 -38.08 13.31
N ASN A 117 -4.71 -37.09 12.41
CA ASN A 117 -3.92 -37.03 11.17
C ASN A 117 -2.43 -36.81 11.46
N TYR A 118 -2.09 -35.92 12.39
CA TYR A 118 -0.68 -35.69 12.80
C TYR A 118 -0.08 -36.92 13.49
N THR A 119 -0.88 -37.61 14.30
CA THR A 119 -0.47 -38.88 14.92
C THR A 119 -0.21 -39.97 13.89
N ALA A 120 -1.08 -40.07 12.88
CA ALA A 120 -0.93 -41.01 11.78
C ALA A 120 0.33 -40.71 10.95
N LEU A 121 0.56 -39.44 10.59
CA LEU A 121 1.77 -39.01 9.89
C LEU A 121 3.04 -39.37 10.66
N ASN A 122 3.07 -39.13 11.98
CA ASN A 122 4.24 -39.49 12.79
C ASN A 122 4.51 -41.00 12.76
N ARG A 123 3.47 -41.82 12.93
CA ARG A 123 3.57 -43.28 12.88
C ARG A 123 4.05 -43.75 11.51
N GLU A 124 3.58 -43.14 10.43
CA GLU A 124 4.00 -43.46 9.07
C GLU A 124 5.48 -43.16 8.86
N ILE A 125 5.95 -41.97 9.25
CA ILE A 125 7.38 -41.60 9.19
C ILE A 125 8.20 -42.63 9.98
N GLU A 126 7.83 -42.93 11.23
CA GLU A 126 8.55 -43.91 12.04
C GLU A 126 8.57 -45.31 11.42
N THR A 127 7.47 -45.72 10.78
CA THR A 127 7.36 -47.04 10.13
C THR A 127 8.26 -47.11 8.90
N LEU A 128 8.24 -46.07 8.06
CA LEU A 128 9.08 -45.98 6.86
C LEU A 128 10.56 -46.05 7.23
N LEU A 129 10.99 -45.25 8.21
CA LEU A 129 12.38 -45.24 8.66
C LEU A 129 12.79 -46.58 9.28
N GLY A 130 11.90 -47.21 10.05
CA GLY A 130 12.13 -48.53 10.62
C GLY A 130 12.30 -49.62 9.55
N GLN A 131 11.50 -49.59 8.48
CA GLN A 131 11.57 -50.55 7.37
C GLN A 131 12.85 -50.40 6.55
N GLU A 132 13.33 -49.18 6.37
CA GLU A 132 14.56 -48.89 5.62
C GLU A 132 15.82 -48.96 6.49
N GLY A 133 15.70 -49.23 7.79
CA GLY A 133 16.82 -49.25 8.74
C GLY A 133 17.47 -47.89 8.93
N LEU A 134 16.73 -46.81 8.69
CA LEU A 134 17.20 -45.43 8.78
C LEU A 134 16.90 -44.85 10.17
N LYS A 135 17.81 -44.01 10.67
CA LYS A 135 17.62 -43.24 11.89
C LYS A 135 17.30 -41.80 11.55
N GLU A 136 16.19 -41.28 12.07
CA GLU A 136 15.86 -39.86 11.93
C GLU A 136 16.94 -39.00 12.62
N ALA A 137 17.58 -38.13 11.84
CA ALA A 137 18.51 -37.11 12.32
C ALA A 137 17.77 -35.80 12.62
N GLY A 138 16.71 -35.49 11.87
CA GLY A 138 15.92 -34.30 12.12
C GLY A 138 14.64 -34.18 11.31
N ARG A 139 13.77 -33.28 11.76
CA ARG A 139 12.48 -33.01 11.14
C ARG A 139 12.26 -31.51 10.96
N ILE A 140 11.86 -31.12 9.75
CA ILE A 140 11.47 -29.74 9.42
C ILE A 140 9.95 -29.71 9.25
N PHE A 141 9.27 -28.81 9.95
CA PHE A 141 7.89 -28.42 9.62
C PHE A 141 7.89 -27.00 9.07
N TYR A 142 7.48 -26.83 7.82
CA TYR A 142 7.38 -25.51 7.18
C TYR A 142 5.92 -25.06 7.11
N PHE A 143 5.59 -23.95 7.76
CA PHE A 143 4.24 -23.43 7.86
C PHE A 143 3.95 -22.42 6.74
N SER A 144 3.62 -22.91 5.55
CA SER A 144 3.11 -22.09 4.45
C SER A 144 1.58 -21.94 4.54
N VAL A 145 1.09 -21.57 5.73
CA VAL A 145 -0.33 -21.45 6.08
C VAL A 145 -0.60 -20.10 6.77
N PRO A 146 -1.87 -19.65 6.84
CA PRO A 146 -2.21 -18.42 7.55
C PRO A 146 -1.84 -18.45 9.05
N PRO A 147 -1.42 -17.32 9.65
CA PRO A 147 -0.95 -17.28 11.05
C PRO A 147 -1.97 -17.72 12.09
N PHE A 148 -3.27 -17.52 11.84
CA PHE A 148 -4.33 -17.94 12.78
C PHE A 148 -4.32 -19.46 13.03
N ALA A 149 -3.75 -20.26 12.13
CA ALA A 149 -3.64 -21.71 12.27
C ALA A 149 -2.40 -22.16 13.08
N TYR A 150 -1.46 -21.25 13.36
CA TYR A 150 -0.14 -21.61 13.91
C TYR A 150 -0.24 -22.28 15.27
N ALA A 151 -1.03 -21.73 16.20
CA ALA A 151 -1.16 -22.27 17.55
C ALA A 151 -1.78 -23.68 17.55
N GLU A 152 -2.75 -23.95 16.67
CA GLU A 152 -3.39 -25.26 16.58
C GLU A 152 -2.45 -26.32 15.99
N ILE A 153 -1.76 -25.98 14.90
CA ILE A 153 -0.76 -26.84 14.28
C ILE A 153 0.38 -27.12 15.27
N ALA A 154 0.85 -26.09 15.98
CA ALA A 154 1.90 -26.21 16.99
C ALA A 154 1.50 -27.19 18.10
N ARG A 155 0.25 -27.13 18.56
CA ARG A 155 -0.32 -28.06 19.55
C ARG A 155 -0.31 -29.49 19.04
N HIS A 156 -0.72 -29.74 17.80
CA HIS A 156 -0.71 -31.08 17.21
C HIS A 156 0.70 -31.63 17.06
N ILE A 157 1.65 -30.82 16.58
CA ILE A 157 3.05 -31.24 16.46
C ILE A 157 3.62 -31.57 17.83
N ASN A 158 3.44 -30.70 18.82
CA ASN A 158 3.94 -30.93 20.18
C ASN A 158 3.32 -32.18 20.84
N GLY A 159 2.04 -32.45 20.59
CA GLY A 159 1.31 -33.55 21.20
C GLY A 159 1.67 -34.93 20.65
N SER A 160 1.88 -35.07 19.34
CA SER A 160 2.01 -36.41 18.73
C SER A 160 2.94 -36.51 17.51
N CYS A 161 3.52 -35.42 17.01
CA CYS A 161 4.28 -35.41 15.75
C CYS A 161 5.71 -34.86 15.87
N ARG A 162 6.23 -34.71 17.09
CA ARG A 162 7.65 -34.43 17.31
C ARG A 162 8.50 -35.66 16.94
N PRO A 163 9.70 -35.47 16.37
CA PRO A 163 10.61 -36.58 16.16
C PRO A 163 11.10 -37.14 17.50
N ARG A 164 11.61 -38.38 17.49
CA ARG A 164 12.11 -39.05 18.70
C ARG A 164 13.33 -38.34 19.30
N ALA A 165 13.58 -38.60 20.58
CA ALA A 165 14.74 -38.06 21.29
C ALA A 165 16.05 -38.35 20.53
N GLY A 166 16.88 -37.31 20.34
CA GLY A 166 18.13 -37.36 19.60
C GLY A 166 18.06 -36.82 18.18
N ALA A 167 16.86 -36.67 17.60
CA ALA A 167 16.63 -35.92 16.37
C ALA A 167 16.28 -34.46 16.67
N TRP A 168 16.76 -33.53 15.84
CA TRP A 168 16.40 -32.12 15.99
C TRP A 168 15.03 -31.81 15.35
N LEU A 169 14.34 -30.82 15.88
CA LEU A 169 13.11 -30.27 15.33
C LEU A 169 13.33 -28.83 14.88
N ARG A 170 12.87 -28.48 13.67
CA ARG A 170 12.87 -27.10 13.17
C ARG A 170 11.50 -26.76 12.61
N VAL A 171 10.90 -25.70 13.13
CA VAL A 171 9.59 -25.19 12.77
C VAL A 171 9.77 -23.85 12.09
N VAL A 172 9.44 -23.78 10.82
CA VAL A 172 9.59 -22.59 9.99
C VAL A 172 8.24 -21.88 9.92
N LEU A 173 8.22 -20.60 10.28
CA LEU A 173 7.02 -19.79 10.36
C LEU A 173 7.13 -18.65 9.34
N GLU A 174 6.07 -18.38 8.59
CA GLU A 174 5.99 -17.27 7.64
C GLU A 174 5.34 -16.03 8.25
N LYS A 175 5.69 -14.86 7.73
CA LYS A 175 4.99 -13.62 8.08
C LYS A 175 3.52 -13.69 7.62
N PRO A 176 2.58 -13.00 8.29
CA PRO A 176 2.79 -12.01 9.36
C PRO A 176 2.86 -12.57 10.79
N PHE A 177 3.72 -11.99 11.62
CA PHE A 177 3.89 -12.34 13.04
C PHE A 177 3.22 -11.30 13.94
N GLY A 178 1.89 -11.28 13.95
CA GLY A 178 1.08 -10.22 14.54
C GLY A 178 0.84 -9.05 13.58
N HIS A 179 0.02 -8.10 14.01
CA HIS A 179 -0.28 -6.85 13.32
C HIS A 179 0.01 -5.60 14.17
N ASP A 180 0.42 -5.80 15.41
CA ASP A 180 0.89 -4.81 16.36
C ASP A 180 1.65 -5.52 17.49
N LEU A 181 2.19 -4.75 18.44
CA LEU A 181 2.92 -5.31 19.59
C LEU A 181 2.07 -6.29 20.40
N GLN A 182 0.80 -5.97 20.67
CA GLN A 182 -0.05 -6.81 21.52
C GLN A 182 -0.32 -8.17 20.88
N SER A 183 -0.74 -8.18 19.62
CA SER A 183 -1.00 -9.41 18.87
C SER A 183 0.27 -10.23 18.63
N ALA A 184 1.42 -9.58 18.45
CA ALA A 184 2.71 -10.26 18.35
C ALA A 184 3.13 -10.91 19.67
N GLN A 185 2.92 -10.23 20.81
CA GLN A 185 3.16 -10.79 22.15
C GLN A 185 2.26 -12.01 22.42
N GLN A 186 0.98 -11.92 22.05
CA GLN A 186 0.05 -13.05 22.19
C GLN A 186 0.51 -14.25 21.37
N LEU A 187 0.80 -14.06 20.08
CA LEU A 187 1.29 -15.12 19.20
C LEU A 187 2.59 -15.75 19.73
N ALA A 188 3.52 -14.92 20.20
CA ALA A 188 4.79 -15.38 20.76
C ALA A 188 4.57 -16.22 22.03
N ALA A 189 3.70 -15.77 22.94
CA ALA A 189 3.39 -16.50 24.17
C ALA A 189 2.70 -17.85 23.89
N GLU A 190 1.77 -17.89 22.94
CA GLU A 190 1.11 -19.13 22.53
C GLU A 190 2.11 -20.13 21.93
N LEU A 191 2.98 -19.69 21.03
CA LEU A 191 3.98 -20.56 20.39
C LEU A 191 5.06 -21.03 21.38
N ALA A 192 5.48 -20.20 22.33
CA ALA A 192 6.42 -20.57 23.38
C ALA A 192 5.90 -21.69 24.30
N GLY A 193 4.58 -21.87 24.38
CA GLY A 193 3.96 -23.00 25.07
C GLY A 193 4.18 -24.35 24.37
N PHE A 194 4.56 -24.36 23.08
CA PHE A 194 4.72 -25.57 22.27
C PHE A 194 6.14 -25.79 21.77
N PHE A 195 6.87 -24.72 21.44
CA PHE A 195 8.21 -24.80 20.84
C PHE A 195 9.20 -23.97 21.62
N ARG A 196 10.45 -24.43 21.64
CA ARG A 196 11.58 -23.66 22.14
C ARG A 196 12.05 -22.67 21.07
N GLU A 197 12.66 -21.58 21.50
CA GLU A 197 13.11 -20.53 20.58
C GLU A 197 14.18 -21.02 19.59
N GLU A 198 14.97 -22.03 19.95
CA GLU A 198 15.94 -22.70 19.07
C GLU A 198 15.32 -23.62 18.02
N GLU A 199 14.07 -24.03 18.21
CA GLU A 199 13.31 -24.83 17.25
C GLU A 199 12.60 -23.94 16.22
N MET A 200 12.40 -22.65 16.50
CA MET A 200 11.60 -21.74 15.66
C MET A 200 12.46 -20.90 14.70
N TYR A 201 12.05 -20.88 13.43
CA TYR A 201 12.69 -20.16 12.33
C TYR A 201 11.65 -19.24 11.68
N ARG A 202 11.58 -17.98 12.16
CA ARG A 202 10.64 -16.97 11.62
C ARG A 202 11.26 -16.32 10.39
N VAL A 203 10.62 -16.55 9.25
CA VAL A 203 11.13 -16.14 7.95
C VAL A 203 10.83 -14.66 7.70
N ASP A 204 11.90 -13.90 7.51
CA ASP A 204 11.90 -12.71 6.67
C ASP A 204 12.74 -13.01 5.43
N HIS A 205 12.10 -13.18 4.28
CA HIS A 205 12.80 -13.55 3.05
C HIS A 205 13.81 -12.49 2.56
N TYR A 206 13.74 -11.23 3.02
CA TYR A 206 14.78 -10.25 2.67
C TYR A 206 16.13 -10.58 3.32
N LEU A 207 16.14 -11.26 4.46
CA LEU A 207 17.38 -11.76 5.07
C LEU A 207 18.07 -12.84 4.21
N GLY A 208 17.33 -13.47 3.29
CA GLY A 208 17.88 -14.40 2.31
C GLY A 208 18.39 -13.74 1.02
N LYS A 209 18.10 -12.45 0.78
CA LYS A 209 18.60 -11.74 -0.39
C LYS A 209 20.09 -11.47 -0.24
N GLN A 210 20.90 -11.90 -1.20
CA GLN A 210 22.36 -11.90 -1.11
C GLN A 210 22.96 -10.53 -0.77
N ALA A 211 22.42 -9.43 -1.31
CA ALA A 211 22.89 -8.08 -0.98
C ALA A 211 22.57 -7.66 0.47
N VAL A 212 21.39 -8.03 0.99
CA VAL A 212 20.97 -7.73 2.38
C VAL A 212 21.77 -8.60 3.36
N ALA A 213 21.85 -9.90 3.09
CA ALA A 213 22.63 -10.87 3.86
C ALA A 213 24.11 -10.50 3.97
N HIS A 214 24.64 -9.74 3.00
CA HIS A 214 26.03 -9.34 2.96
C HIS A 214 26.33 -8.00 3.64
N ILE A 215 25.32 -7.24 4.11
CA ILE A 215 25.56 -5.95 4.78
C ILE A 215 26.50 -6.11 5.98
N LEU A 216 26.22 -7.06 6.87
CA LEU A 216 27.02 -7.25 8.08
C LEU A 216 28.41 -7.84 7.80
N PRO A 217 28.56 -8.93 7.01
CA PRO A 217 29.87 -9.40 6.58
C PRO A 217 30.71 -8.33 5.86
N PHE A 218 30.08 -7.50 5.02
CA PHE A 218 30.77 -6.40 4.34
C PHE A 218 31.35 -5.40 5.34
N ARG A 219 30.56 -5.00 6.35
CA ARG A 219 31.02 -4.10 7.41
C ARG A 219 32.21 -4.68 8.18
N ASP A 220 32.16 -5.98 8.49
CA ASP A 220 33.23 -6.69 9.19
C ASP A 220 34.52 -6.80 8.37
N GLN A 221 34.41 -7.21 7.11
CA GLN A 221 35.56 -7.38 6.21
C GLN A 221 36.24 -6.06 5.86
N ASN A 222 35.48 -4.96 5.87
CA ASN A 222 35.97 -3.62 5.54
C ASN A 222 36.12 -2.73 6.78
N ARG A 223 36.15 -3.32 7.98
CA ARG A 223 36.21 -2.61 9.27
C ARG A 223 37.30 -1.52 9.31
N GLN A 224 38.49 -1.82 8.80
CA GLN A 224 39.62 -0.87 8.76
C GLN A 224 39.32 0.44 8.01
N PHE A 225 38.47 0.38 6.99
CA PHE A 225 38.07 1.54 6.19
C PHE A 225 36.81 2.21 6.74
N LEU A 226 35.90 1.42 7.30
CA LEU A 226 34.57 1.86 7.70
C LEU A 226 34.53 2.48 9.10
N ASP A 227 35.23 1.92 10.09
CA ASP A 227 35.17 2.40 11.48
C ASP A 227 35.42 3.92 11.63
N PRO A 228 36.40 4.53 10.92
CA PRO A 228 36.63 5.98 11.01
C PRO A 228 35.49 6.84 10.44
N VAL A 229 34.73 6.31 9.48
CA VAL A 229 33.75 7.09 8.68
C VAL A 229 32.30 6.65 8.88
N TRP A 230 32.03 5.55 9.58
CA TRP A 230 30.67 5.05 9.81
C TRP A 230 30.02 5.68 11.06
N ASN A 231 29.91 7.01 11.05
CA ASN A 231 29.42 7.82 12.15
C ASN A 231 28.86 9.17 11.68
N ARG A 232 28.18 9.89 12.58
CA ARG A 232 27.52 11.19 12.36
C ARG A 232 28.38 12.28 11.75
N HIS A 233 29.71 12.24 11.97
CA HIS A 233 30.60 13.25 11.43
C HIS A 233 30.81 13.08 9.91
N HIS A 234 30.63 11.87 9.40
CA HIS A 234 30.96 11.53 8.02
C HIS A 234 29.73 11.06 7.23
N VAL A 235 28.76 10.42 7.86
CA VAL A 235 27.51 10.02 7.23
C VAL A 235 26.55 11.21 7.21
N GLU A 236 25.98 11.48 6.05
CA GLU A 236 24.95 12.48 5.85
C GLU A 236 23.58 11.91 6.20
N ARG A 237 23.25 10.74 5.65
CA ARG A 237 21.98 10.03 5.86
C ARG A 237 22.06 8.56 5.46
N VAL A 238 21.12 7.77 5.97
CA VAL A 238 20.91 6.37 5.58
C VAL A 238 19.53 6.24 4.94
N GLU A 239 19.44 5.53 3.82
CA GLU A 239 18.20 5.31 3.07
C GLU A 239 18.00 3.80 2.90
N VAL A 240 16.80 3.28 3.16
CA VAL A 240 16.41 1.93 2.76
C VAL A 240 15.07 2.01 2.04
N VAL A 241 15.07 1.61 0.78
CA VAL A 241 13.95 1.84 -0.13
C VAL A 241 13.54 0.54 -0.79
N LEU A 242 12.23 0.33 -0.91
CA LEU A 242 11.62 -0.73 -1.71
C LEU A 242 10.41 -0.21 -2.49
N LYS A 243 10.57 -0.02 -3.79
CA LYS A 243 9.49 0.38 -4.70
C LYS A 243 8.99 -0.82 -5.49
N GLU A 244 7.68 -0.90 -5.67
CA GLU A 244 7.04 -1.92 -6.49
C GLU A 244 6.14 -1.27 -7.54
N THR A 245 6.25 -1.74 -8.79
CA THR A 245 5.32 -1.36 -9.88
C THR A 245 3.97 -2.08 -9.76
N VAL A 246 3.94 -3.24 -9.10
CA VAL A 246 2.73 -4.05 -8.92
C VAL A 246 1.83 -3.40 -7.88
N ASP A 247 0.52 -3.44 -8.13
CA ASP A 247 -0.51 -2.97 -7.22
C ASP A 247 -0.90 -4.04 -6.17
N ALA A 248 -1.96 -3.81 -5.41
CA ALA A 248 -2.48 -4.75 -4.41
C ALA A 248 -3.64 -5.62 -4.95
N LYS A 249 -3.97 -5.55 -6.25
CA LYS A 249 -5.08 -6.29 -6.85
C LYS A 249 -4.90 -7.80 -6.65
N GLY A 250 -5.98 -8.51 -6.35
CA GLY A 250 -6.03 -9.92 -6.00
C GLY A 250 -5.54 -10.24 -4.58
N ARG A 251 -5.11 -9.24 -3.81
CA ARG A 251 -4.63 -9.38 -2.42
C ARG A 251 -5.20 -8.31 -1.49
N THR A 252 -6.26 -7.60 -1.90
CA THR A 252 -6.84 -6.50 -1.11
C THR A 252 -7.32 -6.96 0.27
N SER A 253 -7.87 -8.17 0.39
CA SER A 253 -8.31 -8.73 1.67
C SER A 253 -7.20 -8.84 2.72
N PHE A 254 -5.98 -9.18 2.27
CA PHE A 254 -4.79 -9.14 3.11
C PHE A 254 -4.34 -7.68 3.27
N TYR A 255 -4.14 -6.95 2.18
CA TYR A 255 -3.51 -5.65 2.23
C TYR A 255 -4.28 -4.62 3.06
N GLU A 256 -5.62 -4.70 3.08
CA GLU A 256 -6.49 -3.82 3.87
C GLU A 256 -6.28 -3.95 5.39
N GLN A 257 -5.80 -5.11 5.84
CA GLN A 257 -5.51 -5.34 7.26
C GLN A 257 -4.09 -4.90 7.62
N TYR A 258 -3.15 -4.97 6.66
CA TYR A 258 -1.73 -4.78 6.94
C TYR A 258 -1.22 -3.40 6.53
N GLY A 259 -1.52 -2.96 5.31
CA GLY A 259 -0.94 -1.79 4.67
C GLY A 259 0.58 -1.91 4.46
N VAL A 260 1.17 -0.93 3.79
CA VAL A 260 2.59 -0.94 3.42
C VAL A 260 3.53 -0.98 4.64
N ILE A 261 3.13 -0.36 5.75
CA ILE A 261 3.96 -0.29 6.97
C ILE A 261 4.19 -1.69 7.53
N ARG A 262 3.13 -2.48 7.72
CA ARG A 262 3.25 -3.84 8.27
C ARG A 262 3.77 -4.83 7.23
N ASP A 263 3.43 -4.65 5.96
CA ASP A 263 3.86 -5.58 4.92
C ASP A 263 5.37 -5.48 4.64
N VAL A 264 5.96 -4.28 4.69
CA VAL A 264 7.35 -4.05 4.25
C VAL A 264 8.21 -3.29 5.26
N LEU A 265 7.74 -2.16 5.80
CA LEU A 265 8.61 -1.29 6.60
C LEU A 265 8.98 -1.94 7.94
N GLN A 266 7.99 -2.51 8.65
CA GLN A 266 8.14 -3.10 9.98
C GLN A 266 9.09 -4.30 10.01
N ASN A 267 9.20 -5.02 8.90
CA ASN A 267 10.03 -6.22 8.76
C ASN A 267 11.24 -5.95 7.87
N HIS A 268 11.10 -6.07 6.55
CA HIS A 268 12.17 -6.10 5.56
C HIS A 268 13.13 -4.92 5.67
N LEU A 269 12.59 -3.69 5.66
CA LEU A 269 13.43 -2.49 5.66
C LEU A 269 14.01 -2.20 7.04
N THR A 270 13.29 -2.56 8.11
CA THR A 270 13.81 -2.43 9.48
C THR A 270 15.00 -3.36 9.70
N GLU A 271 14.94 -4.61 9.23
CA GLU A 271 16.06 -5.54 9.35
C GLU A 271 17.31 -5.06 8.60
N ALA A 272 17.14 -4.58 7.37
CA ALA A 272 18.24 -3.98 6.61
C ALA A 272 18.80 -2.74 7.31
N LEU A 273 17.94 -1.88 7.86
CA LEU A 273 18.37 -0.72 8.65
C LEU A 273 19.19 -1.16 9.87
N MET A 274 18.73 -2.17 10.62
CA MET A 274 19.43 -2.64 11.81
C MET A 274 20.84 -3.12 11.48
N PHE A 275 21.04 -3.85 10.38
CA PHE A 275 22.38 -4.25 9.94
C PHE A 275 23.29 -3.08 9.55
N LEU A 276 22.74 -1.95 9.11
CA LEU A 276 23.51 -0.74 8.80
C LEU A 276 23.91 0.01 10.07
N ILE A 277 22.99 0.14 11.03
CA ILE A 277 23.14 1.10 12.13
C ILE A 277 23.65 0.48 13.44
N MET A 278 23.45 -0.82 13.67
CA MET A 278 23.91 -1.45 14.90
C MET A 278 25.42 -1.35 15.05
N GLU A 279 25.90 -1.32 16.29
CA GLU A 279 27.32 -1.54 16.57
C GLU A 279 27.75 -2.90 16.01
N LEU A 280 28.98 -2.98 15.51
CA LEU A 280 29.47 -4.20 14.87
C LEU A 280 29.91 -5.18 15.98
N PRO A 281 29.28 -6.35 16.12
CA PRO A 281 29.68 -7.30 17.17
C PRO A 281 31.09 -7.82 16.93
N ALA A 282 31.76 -8.24 18.01
CA ALA A 282 33.09 -8.86 17.92
C ALA A 282 33.06 -10.15 17.09
N ASN A 283 31.95 -10.90 17.16
CA ASN A 283 31.70 -12.06 16.33
C ASN A 283 30.42 -11.89 15.53
N VAL A 284 30.54 -11.47 14.27
CA VAL A 284 29.39 -11.32 13.34
C VAL A 284 28.71 -12.64 12.94
N SER A 285 29.34 -13.79 13.25
CA SER A 285 28.74 -15.11 13.03
C SER A 285 27.95 -15.61 14.24
N SER A 286 27.99 -14.92 15.38
CA SER A 286 27.19 -15.26 16.57
C SER A 286 25.78 -14.68 16.42
N ALA A 287 24.79 -15.55 16.23
CA ALA A 287 23.38 -15.15 16.16
C ALA A 287 22.95 -14.38 17.43
N GLN A 288 23.44 -14.78 18.60
CA GLN A 288 23.12 -14.13 19.86
C GLN A 288 23.72 -12.71 19.92
N ASP A 289 24.99 -12.55 19.57
CA ASP A 289 25.66 -11.24 19.60
C ASP A 289 24.97 -10.27 18.63
N VAL A 290 24.65 -10.75 17.42
CA VAL A 290 23.93 -9.97 16.42
C VAL A 290 22.59 -9.50 16.96
N VAL A 291 21.78 -10.39 17.56
CA VAL A 291 20.49 -10.01 18.16
C VAL A 291 20.67 -8.99 19.27
N GLN A 292 21.65 -9.16 20.17
CA GLN A 292 21.90 -8.20 21.24
C GLN A 292 22.24 -6.79 20.70
N HIS A 293 23.06 -6.71 19.64
CA HIS A 293 23.40 -5.42 19.03
C HIS A 293 22.21 -4.80 18.27
N LYS A 294 21.34 -5.61 17.67
CA LYS A 294 20.05 -5.12 17.12
C LYS A 294 19.15 -4.55 18.21
N LEU A 295 19.00 -5.25 19.33
CA LEU A 295 18.17 -4.80 20.46
C LEU A 295 18.69 -3.47 21.04
N GLN A 296 20.01 -3.33 21.20
CA GLN A 296 20.63 -2.06 21.61
C GLN A 296 20.39 -0.95 20.58
N ALA A 297 20.46 -1.26 19.28
CA ALA A 297 20.15 -0.30 18.23
C ALA A 297 18.69 0.17 18.31
N PHE A 298 17.72 -0.74 18.48
CA PHE A 298 16.31 -0.40 18.69
C PHE A 298 16.10 0.50 19.90
N GLN A 299 16.74 0.19 21.04
CA GLN A 299 16.67 1.02 22.25
C GLN A 299 17.19 2.44 22.02
N SER A 300 18.12 2.62 21.07
CA SER A 300 18.67 3.94 20.73
C SER A 300 17.79 4.76 19.78
N LEU A 301 16.73 4.19 19.21
CA LEU A 301 15.86 4.90 18.28
C LEU A 301 14.88 5.82 19.02
N TRP A 302 14.56 6.94 18.38
CA TRP A 302 13.49 7.82 18.85
C TRP A 302 12.14 7.17 18.53
N GLY A 303 11.20 7.20 19.47
CA GLY A 303 9.85 6.68 19.24
C GLY A 303 9.17 7.37 18.06
N LEU A 304 8.54 6.58 17.20
CA LEU A 304 7.85 7.12 16.03
C LEU A 304 6.54 7.78 16.43
N GLN A 305 6.28 8.93 15.81
CA GLN A 305 5.05 9.69 15.97
C GLN A 305 4.43 9.94 14.59
N ARG A 306 3.22 10.48 14.56
CA ARG A 306 2.54 10.84 13.31
C ARG A 306 3.39 11.71 12.38
N SER A 307 4.16 12.66 12.93
CA SER A 307 5.05 13.54 12.13
C SER A 307 6.28 12.81 11.57
N SER A 308 6.57 11.59 12.02
CA SER A 308 7.67 10.77 11.49
C SER A 308 7.35 10.17 10.12
N ALA A 309 6.11 10.26 9.62
CA ALA A 309 5.73 9.60 8.37
C ALA A 309 4.86 10.47 7.46
N VAL A 310 5.08 10.31 6.16
CA VAL A 310 4.15 10.68 5.09
C VAL A 310 3.49 9.41 4.54
N LEU A 311 2.18 9.47 4.30
CA LEU A 311 1.39 8.30 3.88
C LEU A 311 0.68 8.60 2.55
N GLY A 312 0.70 7.64 1.64
CA GLY A 312 0.03 7.72 0.35
C GLY A 312 -0.80 6.48 0.01
N GLN A 313 -1.78 6.62 -0.87
CA GLN A 313 -2.60 5.54 -1.40
C GLN A 313 -2.83 5.71 -2.92
N TYR A 314 -2.60 4.69 -3.73
CA TYR A 314 -2.83 4.83 -5.17
C TYR A 314 -4.34 4.88 -5.45
N GLN A 315 -4.75 5.72 -6.41
CA GLN A 315 -6.16 6.05 -6.65
C GLN A 315 -7.06 4.83 -6.94
N ALA A 316 -6.54 3.83 -7.65
CA ALA A 316 -7.29 2.62 -7.98
C ALA A 316 -7.54 1.69 -6.77
N TYR A 317 -6.85 1.87 -5.64
CA TYR A 317 -6.91 0.94 -4.51
C TYR A 317 -8.32 0.81 -3.93
N ASP A 318 -9.01 1.94 -3.71
CA ASP A 318 -10.38 1.95 -3.18
C ASP A 318 -11.35 1.17 -4.09
N SER A 319 -11.26 1.35 -5.41
CA SER A 319 -12.10 0.58 -6.35
C SER A 319 -11.80 -0.92 -6.31
N GLN A 320 -10.55 -1.31 -6.13
CA GLN A 320 -10.15 -2.72 -6.02
C GLN A 320 -10.69 -3.34 -4.72
N VAL A 321 -10.64 -2.61 -3.60
CA VAL A 321 -11.23 -3.03 -2.33
C VAL A 321 -12.74 -3.24 -2.47
N GLN A 322 -13.44 -2.34 -3.15
CA GLN A 322 -14.88 -2.46 -3.39
C GLN A 322 -15.25 -3.62 -4.32
N GLU A 323 -14.39 -3.96 -5.29
CA GLU A 323 -14.56 -5.08 -6.23
C GLU A 323 -14.34 -6.43 -5.52
N GLU A 324 -13.30 -6.54 -4.69
CA GLU A 324 -12.81 -7.80 -4.14
C GLU A 324 -13.39 -8.16 -2.76
N LEU A 325 -13.80 -7.17 -1.95
CA LEU A 325 -14.31 -7.42 -0.60
C LEU A 325 -15.84 -7.37 -0.51
N PRO A 326 -16.50 -8.47 -0.09
CA PRO A 326 -17.94 -8.48 0.17
C PRO A 326 -18.32 -7.43 1.22
N GLY A 327 -19.31 -6.58 0.89
CA GLY A 327 -19.82 -5.55 1.81
C GLY A 327 -19.01 -4.25 1.82
N ALA A 328 -17.97 -4.11 1.00
CA ALA A 328 -17.17 -2.89 0.91
C ALA A 328 -17.78 -1.79 0.03
N ARG A 329 -18.97 -1.97 -0.56
CA ARG A 329 -19.59 -0.91 -1.40
C ARG A 329 -19.79 0.38 -0.61
N GLY A 330 -19.17 1.47 -1.05
CA GLY A 330 -19.21 2.75 -0.36
C GLY A 330 -18.23 2.88 0.83
N HIS A 331 -17.44 1.84 1.12
CA HIS A 331 -16.30 1.92 2.03
C HIS A 331 -15.18 2.73 1.38
N ILE A 332 -14.57 3.61 2.16
CA ILE A 332 -13.40 4.41 1.79
C ILE A 332 -12.25 3.90 2.64
N SER A 333 -11.24 3.32 1.99
CA SER A 333 -10.08 2.79 2.69
C SER A 333 -9.17 3.94 3.13
N THR A 334 -8.61 3.80 4.33
CA THR A 334 -7.50 4.65 4.80
C THR A 334 -6.17 3.92 4.80
N THR A 335 -6.12 2.73 4.20
CA THR A 335 -4.94 1.86 4.18
C THR A 335 -3.85 2.47 3.31
N PRO A 336 -2.66 2.78 3.87
CA PRO A 336 -1.56 3.35 3.09
C PRO A 336 -0.94 2.27 2.19
N THR A 337 -0.80 2.59 0.89
CA THR A 337 -0.06 1.79 -0.10
C THR A 337 1.32 2.38 -0.39
N PHE A 338 1.63 3.55 0.16
CA PHE A 338 2.94 4.20 0.17
C PHE A 338 3.22 4.79 1.57
N ALA A 339 4.46 4.69 2.02
CA ALA A 339 4.92 5.38 3.21
C ALA A 339 6.40 5.80 3.06
N GLY A 340 6.68 7.04 3.42
CA GLY A 340 8.03 7.55 3.68
C GLY A 340 8.17 7.87 5.17
N VAL A 341 9.16 7.27 5.84
CA VAL A 341 9.32 7.35 7.30
C VAL A 341 10.72 7.86 7.64
N LEU A 342 10.77 8.90 8.47
CA LEU A 342 11.98 9.45 9.05
C LEU A 342 12.19 8.90 10.46
N ILE A 343 13.39 8.36 10.67
CA ILE A 343 13.84 7.76 11.93
C ILE A 343 15.10 8.49 12.39
N HIS A 344 15.17 8.74 13.70
CA HIS A 344 16.34 9.28 14.36
C HIS A 344 16.81 8.36 15.48
N SER A 345 18.09 8.50 15.83
CA SER A 345 18.71 7.80 16.95
C SER A 345 19.36 8.80 17.91
N HIS A 346 19.29 8.52 19.21
CA HIS A 346 20.05 9.22 20.24
C HIS A 346 21.40 8.54 20.54
N SER A 347 21.79 7.51 19.78
CA SER A 347 23.13 6.94 19.86
C SER A 347 24.19 7.99 19.51
N PRO A 348 25.29 8.13 20.28
CA PRO A 348 26.38 9.04 19.96
C PRO A 348 26.95 8.86 18.54
N ARG A 349 26.92 7.62 18.01
CA ARG A 349 27.37 7.32 16.64
C ARG A 349 26.49 7.99 15.58
N TRP A 350 25.18 8.08 15.82
CA TRP A 350 24.19 8.42 14.81
C TRP A 350 23.40 9.70 15.10
N GLU A 351 23.66 10.37 16.22
CA GLU A 351 22.98 11.61 16.59
C GLU A 351 23.05 12.65 15.46
N GLY A 352 21.88 13.11 15.02
CA GLY A 352 21.72 14.08 13.93
C GLY A 352 21.78 13.50 12.51
N VAL A 353 21.97 12.19 12.35
CA VAL A 353 21.85 11.50 11.05
C VAL A 353 20.41 11.03 10.87
N PRO A 354 19.71 11.43 9.79
CA PRO A 354 18.39 10.91 9.47
C PRO A 354 18.50 9.53 8.81
N PHE A 355 17.61 8.61 9.21
CA PHE A 355 17.38 7.36 8.50
C PHE A 355 16.01 7.41 7.82
N LEU A 356 15.99 7.19 6.51
CA LEU A 356 14.79 7.24 5.69
C LEU A 356 14.41 5.83 5.24
N LEU A 357 13.21 5.39 5.59
CA LEU A 357 12.62 4.18 5.05
C LEU A 357 11.51 4.56 4.08
N THR A 358 11.49 3.97 2.89
CA THR A 358 10.45 4.26 1.90
C THR A 358 9.98 2.99 1.21
N SER A 359 8.67 2.79 1.18
CA SER A 359 8.08 1.71 0.40
C SER A 359 6.76 2.12 -0.20
N GLY A 360 6.41 1.53 -1.35
CA GLY A 360 5.07 1.64 -1.89
C GLY A 360 4.79 0.75 -3.09
N LYS A 361 3.50 0.66 -3.43
CA LYS A 361 2.96 -0.10 -4.56
C LYS A 361 2.48 0.81 -5.68
N ALA A 362 2.29 0.26 -6.87
CA ALA A 362 1.91 1.03 -8.06
C ALA A 362 2.82 2.26 -8.27
N LEU A 363 4.13 2.08 -8.11
CA LEU A 363 5.13 3.13 -8.34
C LEU A 363 5.70 3.04 -9.76
N ASP A 364 6.49 4.04 -10.13
CA ASP A 364 7.15 4.23 -11.43
C ASP A 364 8.16 3.12 -11.78
N GLU A 365 8.79 2.53 -10.78
CA GLU A 365 9.80 1.48 -10.98
C GLU A 365 9.77 0.44 -9.86
N ARG A 366 10.37 -0.73 -10.16
CA ARG A 366 10.60 -1.79 -9.19
C ARG A 366 12.06 -1.78 -8.81
N VAL A 367 12.38 -1.28 -7.62
CA VAL A 367 13.77 -1.19 -7.14
C VAL A 367 13.82 -1.41 -5.63
N GLY A 368 14.89 -2.03 -5.14
CA GLY A 368 15.14 -2.18 -3.71
C GLY A 368 16.61 -1.95 -3.41
N TYR A 369 16.91 -1.13 -2.40
CA TYR A 369 18.28 -0.85 -1.98
C TYR A 369 18.38 -0.38 -0.53
N ALA A 370 19.56 -0.57 0.05
CA ALA A 370 20.04 0.09 1.26
C ALA A 370 21.24 0.96 0.89
N ARG A 371 21.24 2.24 1.27
CA ARG A 371 22.22 3.23 0.85
C ARG A 371 22.71 4.06 2.03
N VAL A 372 24.02 4.22 2.13
CA VAL A 372 24.67 5.12 3.08
C VAL A 372 25.34 6.23 2.28
N LEU A 373 24.85 7.46 2.45
CA LEU A 373 25.38 8.64 1.80
C LEU A 373 26.30 9.39 2.78
N PHE A 374 27.53 9.67 2.34
CA PHE A 374 28.51 10.39 3.14
C PHE A 374 28.50 11.89 2.81
N ARG A 375 28.75 12.71 3.83
CA ARG A 375 28.86 14.15 3.73
C ARG A 375 29.99 14.53 2.80
N ASN A 376 29.71 15.44 1.88
CA ASN A 376 30.73 16.06 1.09
C ASN A 376 31.19 17.38 1.75
N ARG A 377 32.43 17.40 2.26
CA ARG A 377 33.03 18.59 2.90
C ARG A 377 33.91 19.40 1.94
N ALA A 378 34.02 18.99 0.67
CA ALA A 378 34.88 19.64 -0.30
C ALA A 378 34.15 20.79 -1.01
N TYR A 379 34.76 21.97 -1.01
CA TYR A 379 34.33 23.07 -1.87
C TYR A 379 35.08 23.01 -3.21
N CYS A 380 34.32 22.96 -4.30
CA CYS A 380 34.83 22.57 -5.60
C CYS A 380 34.60 23.70 -6.62
N PRO A 381 35.58 24.60 -6.82
CA PRO A 381 35.39 25.81 -7.61
C PRO A 381 35.32 25.59 -9.13
N GLN A 382 35.54 24.37 -9.61
CA GLN A 382 35.56 24.00 -11.04
C GLN A 382 34.50 22.93 -11.34
N SER A 383 33.95 22.95 -12.56
CA SER A 383 32.94 22.00 -13.03
C SER A 383 33.39 20.54 -12.89
N GLY A 384 32.47 19.66 -12.50
CA GLY A 384 32.74 18.27 -12.10
C GLY A 384 32.87 17.25 -13.24
N THR A 385 32.51 17.62 -14.47
CA THR A 385 32.39 16.71 -15.62
C THR A 385 33.71 16.10 -16.10
N LEU A 386 34.85 16.69 -15.75
CA LEU A 386 36.19 16.22 -16.15
C LEU A 386 37.02 15.62 -15.00
N ARG A 387 36.43 15.42 -13.81
CA ARG A 387 37.17 14.97 -12.62
C ARG A 387 37.26 13.45 -12.55
N ASP A 388 38.47 12.93 -12.38
CA ASP A 388 38.73 11.52 -12.11
C ASP A 388 37.91 11.05 -10.89
N ALA A 389 37.14 10.00 -11.11
CA ALA A 389 36.26 9.40 -10.11
C ALA A 389 37.00 8.87 -8.88
N GLY A 390 38.23 8.38 -9.04
CA GLY A 390 39.02 7.84 -7.93
C GLY A 390 39.55 8.91 -6.97
N HIS A 391 39.74 10.13 -7.46
CA HIS A 391 40.43 11.19 -6.72
C HIS A 391 39.55 12.41 -6.41
N SER A 392 38.36 12.51 -7.02
CA SER A 392 37.48 13.66 -6.82
C SER A 392 36.79 13.63 -5.46
N GLN A 393 37.17 14.55 -4.58
CA GLN A 393 36.47 14.79 -3.31
C GLN A 393 35.07 15.42 -3.51
N CYS A 394 34.76 15.88 -4.72
CA CYS A 394 33.54 16.62 -5.03
C CYS A 394 32.37 15.74 -5.44
N LYS A 395 32.67 14.50 -5.85
CA LYS A 395 31.64 13.53 -6.22
C LYS A 395 31.00 12.96 -4.95
N PRO A 396 29.67 12.71 -4.96
CA PRO A 396 29.00 12.04 -3.84
C PRO A 396 29.74 10.74 -3.46
N LYS A 397 29.89 10.53 -2.16
CA LYS A 397 30.49 9.31 -1.60
C LYS A 397 29.36 8.47 -1.04
N GLN A 398 29.24 7.23 -1.49
CA GLN A 398 28.12 6.40 -1.12
C GLN A 398 28.47 4.91 -1.17
N ILE A 399 27.80 4.14 -0.31
CA ILE A 399 27.79 2.69 -0.33
C ILE A 399 26.35 2.25 -0.53
N ILE A 400 26.12 1.37 -1.52
CA ILE A 400 24.78 0.91 -1.92
C ILE A 400 24.77 -0.62 -1.94
N PHE A 401 23.87 -1.20 -1.16
CA PHE A 401 23.49 -2.60 -1.23
C PHE A 401 22.21 -2.71 -2.05
N TYR A 402 22.34 -3.15 -3.29
CA TYR A 402 21.27 -3.19 -4.28
C TYR A 402 20.62 -4.59 -4.30
N PHE A 403 19.30 -4.67 -4.12
CA PHE A 403 18.61 -5.94 -3.80
C PHE A 403 18.30 -6.82 -5.02
N GLY A 404 18.45 -6.28 -6.24
CA GLY A 404 18.45 -7.07 -7.48
C GLY A 404 17.39 -6.77 -8.54
N HIS A 405 16.50 -5.79 -8.33
CA HIS A 405 15.54 -5.33 -9.35
C HIS A 405 15.87 -3.92 -9.83
N GLY A 406 15.25 -3.45 -10.90
CA GLY A 406 15.47 -2.09 -11.43
C GLY A 406 16.64 -2.06 -12.41
N ALA A 407 17.32 -0.92 -12.51
CA ALA A 407 18.33 -0.66 -13.53
C ALA A 407 19.46 -1.69 -13.63
N LEU A 408 19.94 -2.25 -12.51
CA LEU A 408 21.02 -3.26 -12.53
C LEU A 408 20.51 -4.68 -12.80
N ASN A 409 19.23 -4.96 -12.50
CA ASN A 409 18.60 -6.29 -12.61
C ASN A 409 19.41 -7.47 -12.01
N THR A 410 20.35 -7.19 -11.10
CA THR A 410 21.16 -8.17 -10.38
C THR A 410 21.49 -7.60 -8.99
N PRO A 411 21.52 -8.43 -7.93
CA PRO A 411 21.99 -7.96 -6.63
C PRO A 411 23.42 -7.44 -6.74
N ALA A 412 23.73 -6.33 -6.06
CA ALA A 412 25.06 -5.74 -6.14
C ALA A 412 25.46 -4.99 -4.88
N VAL A 413 26.75 -4.85 -4.65
CA VAL A 413 27.34 -3.90 -3.71
C VAL A 413 28.14 -2.88 -4.52
N LEU A 414 27.78 -1.61 -4.37
CA LEU A 414 28.46 -0.50 -5.05
C LEU A 414 29.12 0.39 -4.00
N VAL A 415 30.41 0.68 -4.19
CA VAL A 415 31.19 1.59 -3.35
C VAL A 415 31.80 2.66 -4.24
N SER A 416 31.56 3.94 -3.95
CA SER A 416 32.16 5.03 -4.73
C SER A 416 33.69 4.93 -4.74
N ARG A 417 34.32 5.12 -5.91
CA ARG A 417 35.78 4.98 -6.09
C ARG A 417 36.59 5.99 -5.27
N ASN A 418 36.01 7.14 -4.96
CA ASN A 418 36.59 8.17 -4.09
C ASN A 418 36.39 7.90 -2.58
N LEU A 419 35.94 6.72 -2.17
CA LEU A 419 35.80 6.29 -0.77
C LEU A 419 36.90 5.29 -0.40
N PHE A 420 36.79 4.04 -0.84
CA PHE A 420 37.84 3.01 -0.78
C PHE A 420 37.50 1.85 -1.74
N GLN A 421 38.49 1.05 -2.11
CA GLN A 421 38.25 -0.21 -2.81
C GLN A 421 37.85 -1.29 -1.79
N PRO A 422 36.65 -1.87 -1.87
CA PRO A 422 36.19 -2.82 -0.88
C PRO A 422 36.88 -4.18 -1.03
N VAL A 423 37.12 -4.81 0.11
CA VAL A 423 37.50 -6.22 0.22
C VAL A 423 36.23 -7.06 0.11
N MET A 424 36.21 -7.97 -0.86
CA MET A 424 35.09 -8.86 -1.16
C MET A 424 35.57 -10.31 -1.29
N PRO A 425 34.79 -11.32 -0.84
CA PRO A 425 35.19 -12.72 -0.93
C PRO A 425 35.02 -13.25 -2.36
N LYS A 426 36.16 -13.51 -3.03
CA LYS A 426 36.25 -13.87 -4.46
C LYS A 426 35.42 -15.08 -4.88
N ASP A 427 35.17 -16.02 -3.97
CA ASP A 427 34.41 -17.24 -4.27
C ASP A 427 32.90 -17.00 -4.38
N SER A 428 32.39 -15.90 -3.80
CA SER A 428 30.95 -15.60 -3.76
C SER A 428 30.58 -14.27 -4.42
N TRP A 429 31.54 -13.35 -4.57
CA TRP A 429 31.36 -12.05 -5.22
C TRP A 429 32.44 -11.82 -6.27
N LYS A 430 32.03 -11.31 -7.43
CA LYS A 430 32.91 -10.92 -8.53
C LYS A 430 32.76 -9.45 -8.84
N GLU A 431 33.86 -8.79 -9.21
CA GLU A 431 33.81 -7.42 -9.69
C GLU A 431 33.15 -7.39 -11.07
N ALA A 432 32.14 -6.54 -11.24
CA ALA A 432 31.45 -6.32 -12.51
C ALA A 432 32.07 -5.12 -13.23
N GLY A 433 32.32 -5.26 -14.53
CA GLY A 433 32.94 -4.22 -15.35
C GLY A 433 32.00 -3.02 -15.56
N ALA A 434 32.58 -1.81 -15.56
CA ALA A 434 31.88 -0.53 -15.72
C ALA A 434 31.49 -0.18 -17.17
N GLY A 435 31.11 -1.18 -17.97
CA GLY A 435 30.93 -1.04 -19.43
C GLY A 435 29.62 -0.40 -19.90
N SER A 436 28.86 0.25 -19.02
CA SER A 436 27.56 0.86 -19.36
C SER A 436 27.51 2.35 -19.04
N ASP A 437 26.88 3.14 -19.91
CA ASP A 437 26.52 4.56 -19.67
C ASP A 437 25.42 4.71 -18.58
N LEU A 438 25.18 3.65 -17.80
CA LEU A 438 24.15 3.60 -16.79
C LEU A 438 24.52 4.53 -15.63
N HIS A 439 23.59 5.41 -15.27
CA HIS A 439 23.73 6.27 -14.11
C HIS A 439 22.91 5.73 -12.95
N ILE A 440 23.54 5.62 -11.78
CA ILE A 440 22.94 5.13 -10.55
C ILE A 440 23.15 6.21 -9.48
N PHE A 441 22.05 6.73 -8.94
CA PHE A 441 22.04 7.83 -7.96
C PHE A 441 22.87 9.06 -8.37
N GLY A 442 22.71 9.49 -9.63
CA GLY A 442 23.34 10.70 -10.15
C GLY A 442 24.83 10.56 -10.51
N GLN A 443 25.38 9.35 -10.51
CA GLN A 443 26.76 9.06 -10.91
C GLN A 443 26.79 7.95 -11.96
N PRO A 444 27.71 8.01 -12.95
CA PRO A 444 27.91 6.90 -13.88
C PRO A 444 28.41 5.66 -13.13
N LEU A 445 28.09 4.48 -13.61
CA LEU A 445 28.49 3.21 -12.98
C LEU A 445 30.02 3.07 -12.86
N SER A 446 30.77 3.72 -13.77
CA SER A 446 32.23 3.81 -13.72
C SER A 446 32.79 4.54 -12.51
N ASP A 447 31.98 5.33 -11.81
CA ASP A 447 32.38 5.98 -10.54
C ASP A 447 32.36 5.01 -9.34
N PHE A 448 31.95 3.75 -9.54
CA PHE A 448 31.85 2.75 -8.48
C PHE A 448 32.81 1.57 -8.68
N TYR A 449 33.22 0.98 -7.57
CA TYR A 449 33.55 -0.43 -7.49
C TYR A 449 32.24 -1.20 -7.34
N MET A 450 31.87 -2.00 -8.34
CA MET A 450 30.64 -2.79 -8.34
C MET A 450 30.96 -4.28 -8.21
N TYR A 451 30.34 -4.93 -7.24
CA TYR A 451 30.43 -6.38 -7.06
C TYR A 451 29.06 -7.00 -7.15
N SER A 452 28.93 -8.08 -7.92
CA SER A 452 27.72 -8.91 -7.98
C SER A 452 28.02 -10.34 -7.54
N PRO A 453 27.00 -11.11 -7.11
CA PRO A 453 27.20 -12.50 -6.78
C PRO A 453 27.78 -13.30 -7.95
N VAL A 454 28.67 -14.25 -7.66
CA VAL A 454 29.16 -15.20 -8.67
C VAL A 454 28.00 -16.04 -9.19
N LYS A 455 27.13 -16.48 -8.27
CA LYS A 455 25.89 -17.22 -8.54
C LYS A 455 24.72 -16.55 -7.83
N GLU A 456 23.70 -16.17 -8.60
CA GLU A 456 22.45 -15.66 -8.05
C GLU A 456 21.64 -16.81 -7.44
N ARG A 457 21.08 -16.57 -6.27
CA ARG A 457 20.22 -17.53 -5.57
C ARG A 457 18.94 -16.86 -5.12
N ASP A 458 17.83 -17.56 -5.30
CA ASP A 458 16.55 -17.16 -4.72
C ASP A 458 16.65 -17.15 -3.18
N ALA A 459 15.99 -16.18 -2.56
CA ALA A 459 16.06 -15.98 -1.11
C ALA A 459 15.53 -17.18 -0.32
N TYR A 460 14.47 -17.84 -0.77
CA TYR A 460 13.93 -19.02 -0.09
C TYR A 460 14.89 -20.20 -0.18
N SER A 461 15.55 -20.40 -1.32
CA SER A 461 16.58 -21.44 -1.47
C SER A 461 17.74 -21.24 -0.48
N VAL A 462 18.17 -19.99 -0.28
CA VAL A 462 19.19 -19.64 0.72
C VAL A 462 18.70 -19.93 2.14
N LEU A 463 17.51 -19.46 2.50
CA LEU A 463 16.96 -19.65 3.85
C LEU A 463 16.67 -21.11 4.17
N ILE A 464 16.13 -21.89 3.22
CA ILE A 464 15.90 -23.33 3.38
C ILE A 464 17.22 -24.06 3.66
N SER A 465 18.30 -23.70 2.95
CA SER A 465 19.63 -24.23 3.24
C SER A 465 20.09 -23.85 4.65
N HIS A 466 19.86 -22.62 5.10
CA HIS A 466 20.19 -22.19 6.46
C HIS A 466 19.36 -22.91 7.53
N ILE A 467 18.08 -23.16 7.29
CA ILE A 467 17.21 -23.98 8.17
C ILE A 467 17.79 -25.38 8.29
N TYR A 468 18.19 -26.02 7.19
CA TYR A 468 18.81 -27.35 7.21
C TYR A 468 20.16 -27.37 7.95
N HIS A 469 20.96 -26.30 7.89
CA HIS A 469 22.21 -26.21 8.65
C HIS A 469 22.04 -25.69 10.08
N GLY A 470 20.82 -25.37 10.52
CA GLY A 470 20.54 -24.81 11.86
C GLY A 470 21.10 -23.40 12.07
N ARG A 471 21.28 -22.63 11.00
CA ARG A 471 21.80 -21.27 11.02
C ARG A 471 20.69 -20.29 11.40
N ARG A 472 20.70 -19.83 12.65
CA ARG A 472 19.65 -18.98 13.23
C ARG A 472 19.89 -17.48 13.02
N ASP A 473 21.09 -17.09 12.62
CA ASP A 473 21.52 -15.70 12.38
C ASP A 473 20.75 -14.99 11.24
N PHE A 474 20.02 -15.74 10.42
CA PHE A 474 19.20 -15.25 9.31
C PHE A 474 17.68 -15.24 9.60
N PHE A 475 17.29 -15.48 10.86
CA PHE A 475 15.87 -15.61 11.25
C PHE A 475 15.52 -14.68 12.39
N ILE A 476 14.24 -14.30 12.44
CA ILE A 476 13.76 -13.34 13.44
C ILE A 476 13.52 -14.07 14.77
N THR A 477 14.23 -13.63 15.82
CA THR A 477 13.96 -14.10 17.18
C THR A 477 12.73 -13.41 17.78
N THR A 478 12.12 -14.00 18.80
CA THR A 478 10.99 -13.39 19.53
C THR A 478 11.36 -12.00 20.04
N GLU A 479 12.52 -11.85 20.68
CA GLU A 479 12.95 -10.56 21.22
C GLU A 479 13.11 -9.49 20.13
N ASN A 480 13.73 -9.85 19.01
CA ASN A 480 13.90 -8.93 17.87
C ASN A 480 12.55 -8.52 17.26
N LEU A 481 11.63 -9.48 17.10
CA LEU A 481 10.28 -9.22 16.60
C LEU A 481 9.53 -8.23 17.50
N LEU A 482 9.55 -8.47 18.82
CA LEU A 482 8.85 -7.62 19.79
C LEU A 482 9.47 -6.23 19.87
N ALA A 483 10.80 -6.11 19.77
CA ALA A 483 11.48 -4.82 19.71
C ALA A 483 11.07 -4.02 18.47
N SER A 484 10.99 -4.67 17.30
CA SER A 484 10.48 -4.04 16.08
C SER A 484 9.03 -3.57 16.25
N TRP A 485 8.13 -4.41 16.78
CA TRP A 485 6.74 -3.99 16.99
C TRP A 485 6.60 -2.88 18.03
N ALA A 486 7.38 -2.89 19.10
CA ALA A 486 7.38 -1.81 20.08
C ALA A 486 7.78 -0.46 19.46
N PHE A 487 8.66 -0.49 18.46
CA PHE A 487 9.07 0.69 17.71
C PHE A 487 8.00 1.18 16.71
N TRP A 488 7.32 0.27 16.01
CA TRP A 488 6.37 0.61 14.94
C TRP A 488 4.92 0.84 15.38
N THR A 489 4.45 0.16 16.43
CA THR A 489 3.06 0.27 16.91
C THR A 489 2.64 1.71 17.24
N PRO A 490 3.45 2.54 17.92
CA PRO A 490 3.08 3.93 18.17
C PRO A 490 2.75 4.75 16.91
N LEU A 491 3.50 4.52 15.81
CA LEU A 491 3.21 5.16 14.53
C LEU A 491 1.86 4.69 14.00
N LEU A 492 1.66 3.37 13.92
CA LEU A 492 0.43 2.75 13.41
C LEU A 492 -0.81 3.28 14.13
N ASP A 493 -0.77 3.36 15.46
CA ASP A 493 -1.86 3.87 16.28
C ASP A 493 -2.13 5.35 15.97
N SER A 494 -1.08 6.17 15.92
CA SER A 494 -1.18 7.60 15.67
C SER A 494 -1.65 7.97 14.26
N THR A 495 -1.46 7.08 13.29
CA THR A 495 -1.85 7.28 11.88
C THR A 495 -3.12 6.55 11.47
N SER A 496 -3.70 5.71 12.34
CA SER A 496 -4.85 4.83 12.03
C SER A 496 -6.08 5.54 11.43
N ARG A 497 -6.24 6.83 11.68
CA ARG A 497 -7.36 7.66 11.17
C ARG A 497 -6.92 8.75 10.20
N GLN A 498 -5.65 8.76 9.80
CA GLN A 498 -5.13 9.73 8.85
C GLN A 498 -5.44 9.26 7.43
N PRO A 499 -6.21 10.04 6.64
CA PRO A 499 -6.36 9.71 5.24
C PRO A 499 -5.00 9.83 4.54
N PRO A 500 -4.58 8.82 3.77
CA PRO A 500 -3.36 8.89 2.99
C PRO A 500 -3.52 9.85 1.79
N ARG A 501 -2.41 10.45 1.34
CA ARG A 501 -2.39 11.26 0.12
C ARG A 501 -2.65 10.36 -1.10
N LEU A 502 -3.64 10.72 -1.92
CA LEU A 502 -3.87 9.98 -3.15
C LEU A 502 -2.78 10.25 -4.20
N TYR A 503 -2.37 9.20 -4.93
CA TYR A 503 -1.48 9.32 -6.09
C TYR A 503 -1.99 8.48 -7.27
N PRO A 504 -1.81 8.90 -8.54
CA PRO A 504 -2.36 8.20 -9.70
C PRO A 504 -1.86 6.75 -9.84
N GLY A 505 -0.56 6.54 -9.60
CA GLY A 505 0.15 5.30 -9.84
C GLY A 505 1.12 5.40 -11.02
N GLY A 506 2.21 4.64 -10.98
CA GLY A 506 3.22 4.60 -12.04
C GLY A 506 3.98 5.91 -12.20
N VAL A 507 4.35 6.22 -13.45
CA VAL A 507 5.13 7.44 -13.80
C VAL A 507 4.35 8.74 -13.59
N GLU A 508 3.01 8.67 -13.53
CA GLU A 508 2.13 9.83 -13.32
C GLU A 508 2.21 10.37 -11.89
N ASN A 509 2.85 9.66 -10.97
CA ASN A 509 3.11 10.13 -9.61
C ASN A 509 3.90 11.43 -9.58
N GLN A 510 4.79 11.65 -10.56
CA GLN A 510 5.68 12.81 -10.63
C GLN A 510 6.30 13.12 -9.25
N GLN A 511 6.10 14.33 -8.72
CA GLN A 511 6.62 14.81 -7.44
C GLN A 511 5.62 14.67 -6.27
N LEU A 512 4.45 14.05 -6.49
CA LEU A 512 3.37 13.99 -5.48
C LEU A 512 3.77 13.27 -4.20
N LEU A 513 4.67 12.31 -4.33
CA LEU A 513 5.19 11.48 -3.24
C LEU A 513 6.53 11.99 -2.71
N ASP A 514 7.08 13.06 -3.27
CA ASP A 514 8.29 13.67 -2.75
C ASP A 514 8.02 14.26 -1.38
N PHE A 515 8.94 14.04 -0.44
CA PHE A 515 8.83 14.54 0.93
C PHE A 515 10.17 15.06 1.42
N GLU A 516 10.09 16.04 2.31
CA GLU A 516 11.23 16.71 2.91
C GLU A 516 11.18 16.61 4.43
N MET A 517 12.36 16.77 5.03
CA MET A 517 12.51 16.87 6.47
C MET A 517 12.16 18.30 6.89
N VAL A 518 11.17 18.45 7.75
CA VAL A 518 10.72 19.73 8.30
C VAL A 518 10.99 19.79 9.80
N ALA A 519 10.86 20.97 10.41
CA ALA A 519 10.99 21.10 11.86
C ALA A 519 9.99 20.17 12.58
N GLY A 520 10.51 19.14 13.24
CA GLY A 520 9.71 18.17 14.00
C GLY A 520 9.23 16.93 13.23
N GLY A 521 9.67 16.69 11.99
CA GLY A 521 9.33 15.45 11.27
C GLY A 521 9.53 15.51 9.75
N VAL A 522 8.61 14.88 9.01
CA VAL A 522 8.54 14.90 7.55
C VAL A 522 7.20 15.44 7.07
N ALA A 523 7.23 16.10 5.93
CA ALA A 523 6.05 16.53 5.20
C ALA A 523 6.29 16.33 3.70
N PHE A 524 5.22 16.15 2.95
CA PHE A 524 5.35 16.17 1.49
C PHE A 524 5.84 17.55 1.02
N THR A 525 6.73 17.58 0.03
CA THR A 525 7.30 18.82 -0.53
C THR A 525 6.22 19.69 -1.17
N LEU A 526 5.35 19.05 -1.94
CA LEU A 526 4.13 19.67 -2.42
C LEU A 526 3.12 19.70 -1.27
N ALA A 527 2.68 20.89 -0.89
CA ALA A 527 1.44 21.05 -0.12
C ALA A 527 0.30 20.33 -0.85
N GLU A 528 -0.75 19.87 -0.13
CA GLU A 528 -1.89 19.17 -0.77
C GLU A 528 -2.26 19.90 -2.07
N PRO A 529 -2.24 19.22 -3.24
CA PRO A 529 -2.03 19.94 -4.49
C PRO A 529 -3.19 20.89 -4.77
N ALA A 530 -2.95 22.19 -4.64
CA ALA A 530 -3.74 23.22 -5.30
C ALA A 530 -3.36 23.38 -6.79
N GLU A 531 -2.29 22.69 -7.24
CA GLU A 531 -1.65 22.94 -8.54
C GLU A 531 -1.71 21.78 -9.54
N LEU A 532 -2.36 20.66 -9.23
CA LEU A 532 -2.51 19.54 -10.18
C LEU A 532 -3.94 19.44 -10.74
N LEU A 533 -4.42 20.53 -11.31
CA LEU A 533 -5.48 20.54 -12.33
C LEU A 533 -5.11 21.49 -13.46
N ASN A 534 -3.94 21.28 -14.06
CA ASN A 534 -3.73 21.65 -15.45
C ASN A 534 -3.36 20.35 -16.21
N PRO A 535 -4.33 19.64 -16.79
CA PRO A 535 -4.04 18.63 -17.78
C PRO A 535 -3.61 19.36 -19.07
N GLY A 536 -2.38 19.85 -19.09
CA GLY A 536 -1.68 20.33 -20.28
C GLY A 536 -1.11 19.19 -21.14
N GLY A 537 -1.60 17.96 -20.97
CA GLY A 537 -1.38 16.86 -21.89
C GLY A 537 -2.57 16.80 -22.86
N GLN A 538 -2.30 16.90 -24.16
CA GLN A 538 -3.30 16.79 -25.21
C GLN A 538 -4.24 15.60 -24.95
N MET A 539 -5.48 15.91 -24.57
CA MET A 539 -6.59 14.96 -24.67
C MET A 539 -6.75 14.59 -26.15
N PRO A 540 -6.95 13.31 -26.49
CA PRO A 540 -7.32 12.91 -27.85
C PRO A 540 -8.49 13.77 -28.31
N SER A 541 -8.30 14.43 -29.45
CA SER A 541 -9.15 15.48 -30.01
C SER A 541 -10.44 14.95 -30.62
N ASP A 542 -11.10 13.99 -30.00
CA ASP A 542 -12.37 13.46 -30.47
C ASP A 542 -13.34 13.43 -29.30
N PHE A 543 -14.15 14.48 -29.17
CA PHE A 543 -15.54 14.53 -28.68
C PHE A 543 -15.82 15.95 -28.18
N ARG A 544 -16.37 16.78 -29.09
CA ARG A 544 -16.77 18.16 -28.81
C ARG A 544 -17.87 18.18 -27.75
N ALA A 545 -17.59 18.75 -26.57
CA ALA A 545 -18.63 19.39 -25.78
C ALA A 545 -19.34 20.41 -26.69
N ILE A 546 -20.62 20.20 -26.99
CA ILE A 546 -21.38 21.17 -27.78
C ILE A 546 -21.65 22.36 -26.85
N GLN A 547 -20.81 23.38 -26.90
CA GLN A 547 -21.13 24.70 -26.33
C GLN A 547 -22.34 25.27 -27.07
N SER A 548 -23.52 24.95 -26.55
CA SER A 548 -24.80 25.44 -27.02
C SER A 548 -25.38 26.40 -25.98
N LYS A 549 -26.48 27.07 -26.33
CA LYS A 549 -27.24 27.89 -25.38
C LYS A 549 -28.50 27.14 -24.95
N PHE A 550 -28.74 27.04 -23.65
CA PHE A 550 -30.04 26.64 -23.10
C PHE A 550 -30.70 27.86 -22.47
N ARG A 551 -31.89 28.24 -22.97
CA ARG A 551 -32.59 29.48 -22.57
C ARG A 551 -31.66 30.71 -22.62
N GLN A 552 -30.94 30.85 -23.73
CA GLN A 552 -29.99 31.94 -24.01
C GLN A 552 -28.74 31.98 -23.10
N SER A 553 -28.60 31.04 -22.18
CA SER A 553 -27.46 30.92 -21.24
C SER A 553 -26.53 29.77 -21.67
N PRO A 554 -25.24 29.78 -21.31
CA PRO A 554 -24.32 28.67 -21.59
C PRO A 554 -24.86 27.32 -21.11
N LEU A 555 -24.74 26.29 -21.96
CA LEU A 555 -25.04 24.89 -21.67
C LEU A 555 -23.77 24.06 -21.73
N VAL A 556 -23.53 23.28 -20.67
CA VAL A 556 -22.58 22.18 -20.61
C VAL A 556 -23.39 20.89 -20.59
N SER A 557 -23.13 20.00 -21.54
CA SER A 557 -23.80 18.70 -21.62
C SER A 557 -22.80 17.58 -21.86
N ALA A 558 -22.92 16.51 -21.10
CA ALA A 558 -22.09 15.32 -21.17
C ALA A 558 -22.85 14.13 -20.55
N TRP A 559 -22.22 12.95 -20.48
CA TRP A 559 -22.76 11.88 -19.63
C TRP A 559 -22.67 12.29 -18.14
N ALA A 560 -23.51 11.69 -17.29
CA ALA A 560 -23.67 12.15 -15.90
C ALA A 560 -22.34 12.25 -15.13
N GLU A 561 -21.45 11.26 -15.27
CA GLU A 561 -20.14 11.26 -14.57
C GLU A 561 -19.21 12.37 -15.07
N GLU A 562 -19.08 12.53 -16.39
CA GLU A 562 -18.26 13.56 -17.03
C GLU A 562 -18.79 14.96 -16.71
N LEU A 563 -20.11 15.13 -16.73
CA LEU A 563 -20.77 16.38 -16.41
C LEU A 563 -20.53 16.79 -14.96
N ILE A 564 -20.62 15.82 -14.03
CA ILE A 564 -20.31 16.03 -12.62
C ILE A 564 -18.85 16.42 -12.43
N ALA A 565 -17.92 15.76 -13.14
CA ALA A 565 -16.50 16.09 -13.08
C ALA A 565 -16.22 17.52 -13.58
N GLN A 566 -16.82 17.90 -14.71
CA GLN A 566 -16.69 19.26 -15.24
C GLN A 566 -17.29 20.31 -14.30
N LEU A 567 -18.49 20.07 -13.78
CA LEU A 567 -19.14 20.97 -12.82
C LEU A 567 -18.31 21.16 -11.55
N ALA A 568 -17.73 20.09 -11.01
CA ALA A 568 -16.85 20.17 -9.85
C ALA A 568 -15.61 21.03 -10.13
N SER A 569 -15.00 20.86 -11.31
CA SER A 569 -13.87 21.68 -11.77
C SER A 569 -14.24 23.16 -11.89
N ASP A 570 -15.39 23.46 -12.48
CA ASP A 570 -15.85 24.84 -12.68
C ASP A 570 -16.17 25.52 -11.33
N MET A 571 -16.70 24.75 -10.37
CA MET A 571 -16.94 25.23 -9.01
C MET A 571 -15.64 25.52 -8.26
N GLU A 572 -14.64 24.66 -8.38
CA GLU A 572 -13.31 24.89 -7.81
C GLU A 572 -12.66 26.15 -8.38
N GLU A 573 -12.72 26.32 -9.70
CA GLU A 573 -12.18 27.50 -10.37
C GLU A 573 -12.90 28.79 -9.92
N ALA A 574 -14.22 28.73 -9.74
CA ALA A 574 -15.00 29.83 -9.16
C ALA A 574 -14.57 30.15 -7.72
N ALA A 575 -14.34 29.11 -6.91
CA ALA A 575 -13.91 29.25 -5.52
C ALA A 575 -12.52 29.91 -5.43
N VAL A 576 -11.54 29.38 -6.15
CA VAL A 576 -10.16 29.90 -6.19
C VAL A 576 -10.15 31.36 -6.64
N ARG A 577 -10.89 31.71 -7.71
CA ARG A 577 -10.99 33.10 -8.17
C ARG A 577 -11.62 34.03 -7.13
N SER A 578 -12.63 33.57 -6.40
CA SER A 578 -13.26 34.41 -5.38
C SER A 578 -12.35 34.61 -4.17
N VAL A 579 -11.71 33.55 -3.69
CA VAL A 579 -10.75 33.63 -2.57
C VAL A 579 -9.58 34.54 -2.93
N ALA A 580 -9.05 34.47 -4.16
CA ALA A 580 -8.00 35.39 -4.61
C ALA A 580 -8.44 36.86 -4.61
N ARG A 581 -9.72 37.13 -4.87
CA ARG A 581 -10.27 38.50 -4.95
C ARG A 581 -10.69 39.08 -3.59
N SER A 582 -11.33 38.28 -2.74
CA SER A 582 -11.98 38.75 -1.50
C SER A 582 -11.53 38.02 -0.24
N GLY A 583 -10.62 37.06 -0.33
CA GLY A 583 -10.14 36.25 0.80
C GLY A 583 -11.12 35.18 1.27
N GLN A 584 -12.36 35.19 0.76
CA GLN A 584 -13.45 34.28 1.11
C GLN A 584 -14.27 33.93 -0.13
N PHE A 585 -14.94 32.77 -0.08
CA PHE A 585 -15.87 32.30 -1.10
C PHE A 585 -17.22 31.89 -0.48
N HIS A 586 -18.32 32.49 -0.90
CA HIS A 586 -19.66 32.15 -0.40
C HIS A 586 -20.42 31.25 -1.37
N LEU A 587 -20.54 29.98 -1.01
CA LEU A 587 -21.17 28.91 -1.79
C LEU A 587 -22.54 28.55 -1.20
N ALA A 588 -23.62 28.68 -1.99
CA ALA A 588 -24.95 28.21 -1.61
C ALA A 588 -25.32 26.93 -2.38
N LEU A 589 -25.71 25.87 -1.67
CA LEU A 589 -26.01 24.55 -2.22
C LEU A 589 -27.47 24.17 -2.02
N SER A 590 -28.13 23.79 -3.12
CA SER A 590 -29.43 23.12 -3.08
C SER A 590 -29.31 21.69 -2.53
N GLY A 591 -30.34 21.25 -1.81
CA GLY A 591 -30.44 19.85 -1.40
C GLY A 591 -31.02 18.93 -2.47
N GLY A 592 -31.42 17.72 -2.04
CA GLY A 592 -31.97 16.68 -2.91
C GLY A 592 -30.96 15.63 -3.36
N SER A 593 -31.40 14.69 -4.20
CA SER A 593 -30.57 13.57 -4.67
C SER A 593 -29.63 13.92 -5.83
N SER A 594 -30.02 14.88 -6.68
CA SER A 594 -29.24 15.27 -7.87
C SER A 594 -27.80 15.73 -7.57
N PRO A 595 -27.52 16.55 -6.54
CA PRO A 595 -26.14 16.99 -6.26
C PRO A 595 -25.29 15.96 -5.50
N VAL A 596 -25.82 14.80 -5.10
CA VAL A 596 -25.06 13.81 -4.29
C VAL A 596 -23.79 13.33 -5.00
N GLY A 597 -23.87 13.03 -6.30
CA GLY A 597 -22.70 12.62 -7.07
C GLY A 597 -21.64 13.72 -7.15
N LEU A 598 -22.06 14.98 -7.24
CA LEU A 598 -21.17 16.14 -7.20
C LEU A 598 -20.51 16.32 -5.84
N PHE A 599 -21.25 16.18 -4.74
CA PHE A 599 -20.70 16.24 -3.39
C PHE A 599 -19.62 15.19 -3.18
N GLN A 600 -19.87 13.96 -3.63
CA GLN A 600 -18.89 12.88 -3.59
C GLN A 600 -17.67 13.18 -4.47
N ARG A 601 -17.87 13.76 -5.66
CA ARG A 601 -16.78 14.17 -6.55
C ARG A 601 -15.91 15.24 -5.91
N LEU A 602 -16.51 16.29 -5.36
CA LEU A 602 -15.82 17.37 -4.66
C LEU A 602 -15.03 16.84 -3.44
N ALA A 603 -15.58 15.88 -2.70
CA ALA A 603 -14.91 15.25 -1.56
C ALA A 603 -13.72 14.36 -1.96
N ARG A 604 -13.74 13.74 -3.14
CA ARG A 604 -12.76 12.71 -3.57
C ARG A 604 -11.70 13.17 -4.55
N HIS A 605 -11.96 14.22 -5.32
CA HIS A 605 -11.12 14.54 -6.49
C HIS A 605 -10.79 16.03 -6.65
N HIS A 606 -11.31 16.90 -5.79
CA HIS A 606 -11.11 18.36 -5.88
C HIS A 606 -10.47 18.90 -4.60
N TYR A 607 -9.24 18.46 -4.35
CA TYR A 607 -8.46 18.82 -3.15
C TYR A 607 -7.95 20.26 -3.16
N GLY A 608 -7.81 20.88 -4.35
CA GLY A 608 -7.43 22.29 -4.48
C GLY A 608 -8.56 23.27 -4.16
N PHE A 609 -9.78 22.77 -3.92
CA PHE A 609 -10.90 23.59 -3.52
C PHE A 609 -10.59 24.29 -2.17
N PRO A 610 -10.66 25.63 -2.07
CA PRO A 610 -10.23 26.38 -0.90
C PRO A 610 -11.25 26.31 0.25
N TRP A 611 -11.47 25.11 0.82
CA TRP A 611 -12.48 24.84 1.84
C TRP A 611 -12.28 25.64 3.12
N GLN A 612 -11.03 25.98 3.48
CA GLN A 612 -10.73 26.78 4.66
C GLN A 612 -11.27 28.23 4.56
N GLN A 613 -11.35 28.76 3.34
CA GLN A 613 -11.84 30.11 3.04
C GLN A 613 -13.28 30.11 2.52
N SER A 614 -13.90 28.94 2.40
CA SER A 614 -15.25 28.78 1.84
C SER A 614 -16.31 28.77 2.93
N HIS A 615 -17.35 29.59 2.78
CA HIS A 615 -18.58 29.54 3.55
C HIS A 615 -19.64 28.74 2.79
N VAL A 616 -20.22 27.73 3.43
CA VAL A 616 -21.21 26.84 2.84
C VAL A 616 -22.59 27.12 3.41
N TRP A 617 -23.52 27.50 2.53
CA TRP A 617 -24.90 27.87 2.85
C TRP A 617 -25.87 26.88 2.21
N LEU A 618 -26.97 26.57 2.88
CA LEU A 618 -28.09 25.88 2.24
C LEU A 618 -28.96 26.87 1.47
N VAL A 619 -29.38 26.46 0.27
CA VAL A 619 -30.38 27.17 -0.54
C VAL A 619 -31.79 26.88 -0.06
N ASP A 620 -32.02 25.68 0.43
CA ASP A 620 -33.30 25.24 0.96
C ASP A 620 -33.15 24.13 1.99
N GLU A 621 -34.13 24.01 2.88
CA GLU A 621 -34.18 22.95 3.89
C GLU A 621 -35.64 22.54 4.19
N ARG A 622 -35.82 21.27 4.51
CA ARG A 622 -37.09 20.72 4.98
C ARG A 622 -37.28 21.05 6.45
N CYS A 623 -38.53 21.36 6.83
CA CYS A 623 -38.90 21.60 8.21
C CYS A 623 -38.95 20.30 9.01
N VAL A 624 -37.77 19.70 9.19
CA VAL A 624 -37.47 18.48 9.95
C VAL A 624 -36.20 18.75 10.78
N PRO A 625 -35.92 17.98 11.84
CA PRO A 625 -34.66 18.09 12.56
C PRO A 625 -33.46 17.90 11.61
N LEU A 626 -32.35 18.61 11.83
CA LEU A 626 -31.13 18.49 11.01
C LEU A 626 -30.48 17.09 11.06
N THR A 627 -30.92 16.23 11.98
CA THR A 627 -30.51 14.83 12.11
C THR A 627 -31.45 13.86 11.40
N ASP A 628 -32.55 14.35 10.82
CA ASP A 628 -33.53 13.54 10.09
C ASP A 628 -32.98 13.13 8.72
N SER A 629 -33.32 11.92 8.25
CA SER A 629 -32.87 11.40 6.96
C SER A 629 -33.33 12.22 5.76
N GLN A 630 -34.38 13.03 5.91
CA GLN A 630 -34.90 13.92 4.88
C GLN A 630 -34.28 15.33 4.91
N SER A 631 -33.41 15.65 5.87
CA SER A 631 -32.72 16.94 5.94
C SER A 631 -31.69 17.07 4.82
N ASN A 632 -31.73 18.21 4.12
CA ASN A 632 -30.73 18.59 3.13
C ASN A 632 -29.35 18.78 3.79
N PHE A 633 -29.29 19.37 4.98
CA PHE A 633 -28.07 19.50 5.77
C PHE A 633 -27.44 18.13 6.07
N LEU A 634 -28.22 17.15 6.52
CA LEU A 634 -27.69 15.82 6.81
C LEU A 634 -27.13 15.14 5.56
N GLY A 635 -27.82 15.28 4.42
CA GLY A 635 -27.33 14.80 3.13
C GLY A 635 -26.01 15.44 2.72
N LEU A 636 -25.93 16.77 2.82
CA LEU A 636 -24.71 17.53 2.56
C LEU A 636 -23.57 17.13 3.52
N HIS A 637 -23.87 16.93 4.80
CA HIS A 637 -22.89 16.53 5.79
C HIS A 637 -22.33 15.13 5.50
N ARG A 638 -23.21 14.16 5.21
CA ARG A 638 -22.83 12.78 4.87
C ARG A 638 -22.02 12.67 3.59
N HIS A 639 -22.27 13.50 2.60
CA HIS A 639 -21.65 13.34 1.28
C HIS A 639 -20.51 14.33 1.00
N LEU A 640 -20.41 15.42 1.77
CA LEU A 640 -19.36 16.42 1.60
C LEU A 640 -18.70 16.81 2.94
N LEU A 641 -19.44 17.45 3.86
CA LEU A 641 -18.83 18.19 4.98
C LEU A 641 -18.04 17.32 5.97
N GLN A 642 -18.35 16.03 6.10
CA GLN A 642 -17.56 15.13 6.95
C GLN A 642 -16.22 14.69 6.32
N HIS A 643 -16.04 14.93 5.02
CA HIS A 643 -14.87 14.51 4.24
C HIS A 643 -13.94 15.68 3.87
N VAL A 644 -14.41 16.92 3.95
CA VAL A 644 -13.65 18.13 3.62
C VAL A 644 -13.46 19.03 4.85
N ARG A 645 -12.38 19.81 4.88
CA ARG A 645 -12.06 20.68 6.02
C ARG A 645 -12.65 22.09 5.85
N VAL A 646 -13.92 22.25 6.19
CA VAL A 646 -14.57 23.56 6.33
C VAL A 646 -14.58 23.97 7.80
N PRO A 647 -14.11 25.17 8.16
CA PRO A 647 -14.19 25.65 9.54
C PRO A 647 -15.64 25.64 10.03
N TYR A 648 -15.87 25.25 11.29
CA TYR A 648 -17.23 25.12 11.83
C TYR A 648 -18.06 26.40 11.69
N PHE A 649 -17.43 27.57 11.91
CA PHE A 649 -18.05 28.89 11.77
C PHE A 649 -18.34 29.29 10.31
N ASN A 650 -17.88 28.51 9.34
CA ASN A 650 -18.15 28.70 7.91
C ASN A 650 -19.29 27.81 7.39
N ILE A 651 -19.89 26.98 8.24
CA ILE A 651 -20.99 26.09 7.87
C ILE A 651 -22.31 26.70 8.36
N HIS A 652 -23.22 27.01 7.43
CA HIS A 652 -24.45 27.74 7.71
C HIS A 652 -25.69 26.89 7.39
N PRO A 653 -26.17 26.06 8.34
CA PRO A 653 -27.44 25.36 8.20
C PRO A 653 -28.62 26.33 8.32
N MET A 654 -29.73 26.03 7.65
CA MET A 654 -30.97 26.78 7.84
C MET A 654 -31.56 26.47 9.23
N PRO A 655 -31.91 27.48 10.05
CA PRO A 655 -32.46 27.30 11.40
C PRO A 655 -33.94 26.90 11.34
N VAL A 656 -34.21 25.68 10.88
CA VAL A 656 -35.55 25.11 10.74
C VAL A 656 -36.10 24.52 12.03
N HIS A 657 -35.25 24.28 13.03
CA HIS A 657 -35.61 23.73 14.33
C HIS A 657 -35.13 24.66 15.46
N LEU A 658 -36.02 25.52 15.94
CA LEU A 658 -35.76 26.48 17.02
C LEU A 658 -36.79 26.29 18.13
N ASN A 659 -36.41 26.53 19.39
CA ASN A 659 -37.32 26.40 20.54
C ASN A 659 -38.08 25.06 20.59
N ARG A 660 -37.46 23.97 20.11
CA ARG A 660 -38.05 22.62 19.97
C ARG A 660 -39.26 22.53 19.02
N ARG A 661 -39.41 23.50 18.10
CA ARG A 661 -40.47 23.56 17.08
C ARG A 661 -39.86 23.72 15.69
N LEU A 662 -40.60 23.24 14.68
CA LEU A 662 -40.13 23.22 13.29
C LEU A 662 -40.79 24.34 12.48
N CYS A 663 -39.99 25.23 11.88
CA CYS A 663 -40.42 26.30 10.96
C CYS A 663 -41.62 27.15 11.41
N VAL A 664 -41.68 27.45 12.71
CA VAL A 664 -42.68 28.36 13.27
C VAL A 664 -42.24 29.80 13.00
N GLU A 665 -43.12 30.60 12.39
CA GLU A 665 -42.78 31.96 11.93
C GLU A 665 -42.39 32.88 13.09
N GLU A 666 -43.05 32.74 14.25
CA GLU A 666 -42.75 33.49 15.47
C GLU A 666 -41.36 33.19 16.04
N ASP A 667 -40.79 32.00 15.78
CA ASP A 667 -39.43 31.66 16.19
C ASP A 667 -38.37 32.39 15.33
N GLY A 668 -38.79 33.01 14.21
CA GLY A 668 -37.96 33.93 13.45
C GLY A 668 -36.79 33.28 12.70
N GLY A 669 -36.82 31.96 12.45
CA GLY A 669 -35.74 31.23 11.79
C GLY A 669 -35.33 31.82 10.42
N ALA A 670 -36.31 32.10 9.54
CA ALA A 670 -36.04 32.72 8.24
C ALA A 670 -35.38 34.11 8.38
N ARG A 671 -35.80 34.90 9.38
CA ARG A 671 -35.23 36.22 9.67
C ARG A 671 -33.81 36.12 10.25
N LEU A 672 -33.52 35.11 11.06
CA LEU A 672 -32.17 34.84 11.59
C LEU A 672 -31.22 34.50 10.44
N TYR A 673 -31.59 33.55 9.58
CA TYR A 673 -30.76 33.18 8.43
C TYR A 673 -30.55 34.35 7.46
N ALA A 674 -31.60 35.15 7.21
CA ALA A 674 -31.49 36.37 6.41
C ALA A 674 -30.52 37.40 7.02
N LYS A 675 -30.50 37.53 8.36
CA LYS A 675 -29.59 38.41 9.09
C LYS A 675 -28.13 37.94 8.96
N ASP A 676 -27.90 36.63 9.07
CA ASP A 676 -26.55 36.05 8.93
C ASP A 676 -26.02 36.24 7.51
N ILE A 677 -26.86 36.05 6.49
CA ILE A 677 -26.52 36.34 5.09
C ILE A 677 -26.17 37.83 4.93
N ALA A 678 -26.98 38.74 5.48
CA ALA A 678 -26.72 40.18 5.37
C ALA A 678 -25.43 40.62 6.10
N ALA A 679 -25.05 39.92 7.16
CA ALA A 679 -23.85 40.22 7.94
C ALA A 679 -22.57 39.67 7.30
N LEU A 680 -22.62 38.48 6.71
CA LEU A 680 -21.45 37.75 6.22
C LEU A 680 -21.28 37.81 4.70
N VAL A 681 -22.35 37.91 3.93
CA VAL A 681 -22.31 37.90 2.47
C VAL A 681 -22.40 39.34 1.96
N ALA A 682 -21.31 39.87 1.44
CA ALA A 682 -21.25 41.24 0.92
C ALA A 682 -22.37 41.51 -0.10
N ASN A 683 -23.16 42.57 0.15
CA ASN A 683 -24.32 42.97 -0.64
C ASN A 683 -25.41 41.87 -0.82
N ALA A 684 -25.40 40.85 0.04
CA ALA A 684 -26.22 39.64 -0.11
C ALA A 684 -26.10 39.01 -1.52
N SER A 685 -24.87 39.01 -2.06
CA SER A 685 -24.52 38.45 -3.37
C SER A 685 -23.59 37.26 -3.15
N PHE A 686 -24.14 36.04 -3.26
CA PHE A 686 -23.33 34.82 -3.22
C PHE A 686 -22.37 34.77 -4.40
N ASP A 687 -21.18 34.19 -4.19
CA ASP A 687 -20.23 34.00 -5.28
C ASP A 687 -20.73 32.91 -6.23
N LEU A 688 -21.27 31.82 -5.68
CA LEU A 688 -21.86 30.73 -6.45
C LEU A 688 -23.10 30.15 -5.75
N VAL A 689 -24.17 29.97 -6.53
CA VAL A 689 -25.38 29.25 -6.11
C VAL A 689 -25.57 28.04 -7.00
N LEU A 690 -25.60 26.84 -6.41
CA LEU A 690 -25.93 25.60 -7.10
C LEU A 690 -27.39 25.25 -6.90
N LEU A 691 -28.13 25.09 -7.99
CA LEU A 691 -29.54 24.76 -8.02
C LEU A 691 -29.81 23.42 -8.71
N GLY A 692 -30.84 22.71 -8.24
CA GLY A 692 -31.44 21.59 -8.94
C GLY A 692 -32.78 21.96 -9.58
N VAL A 693 -33.30 21.08 -10.44
CA VAL A 693 -34.61 21.25 -11.09
C VAL A 693 -35.54 20.08 -10.78
N GLY A 694 -36.72 20.36 -10.24
CA GLY A 694 -37.82 19.42 -10.05
C GLY A 694 -38.44 18.95 -11.37
N THR A 695 -39.11 17.80 -11.37
CA THR A 695 -39.85 17.30 -12.56
C THR A 695 -41.04 18.19 -12.96
N ASP A 696 -41.47 19.06 -12.05
CA ASP A 696 -42.52 20.09 -12.19
C ASP A 696 -41.94 21.50 -12.44
N GLY A 697 -40.61 21.65 -12.50
CA GLY A 697 -39.93 22.93 -12.67
C GLY A 697 -39.68 23.72 -11.39
N HIS A 698 -39.92 23.13 -10.20
CA HIS A 698 -39.52 23.76 -8.93
C HIS A 698 -37.98 23.83 -8.79
N THR A 699 -37.49 24.77 -8.00
CA THR A 699 -36.07 24.89 -7.62
C THR A 699 -35.97 25.58 -6.26
N ALA A 700 -34.93 25.32 -5.46
CA ALA A 700 -34.76 25.92 -4.13
C ALA A 700 -35.99 25.77 -3.22
N SER A 701 -36.81 24.73 -3.36
CA SER A 701 -38.12 24.61 -2.70
C SER A 701 -39.12 25.76 -3.01
N LEU A 702 -38.97 26.46 -4.12
CA LEU A 702 -39.97 27.35 -4.73
C LEU A 702 -40.82 26.52 -5.70
N PHE A 703 -42.11 26.35 -5.43
CA PHE A 703 -43.01 25.44 -6.15
C PHE A 703 -43.94 26.14 -7.14
N PRO A 704 -44.32 25.48 -8.24
CA PRO A 704 -45.33 25.97 -9.17
C PRO A 704 -46.61 26.44 -8.46
N ARG A 705 -47.18 27.55 -8.93
CA ARG A 705 -48.43 28.18 -8.45
C ARG A 705 -48.38 28.70 -7.02
N SER A 706 -47.21 28.72 -6.38
CA SER A 706 -46.97 29.43 -5.12
C SER A 706 -46.28 30.76 -5.40
N GLU A 707 -46.82 31.86 -4.88
CA GLU A 707 -46.19 33.19 -5.02
C GLU A 707 -45.09 33.43 -3.96
N SER A 708 -45.02 32.58 -2.93
CA SER A 708 -44.05 32.70 -1.83
C SER A 708 -42.61 32.61 -2.34
N GLY A 709 -41.82 33.66 -2.11
CA GLY A 709 -40.41 33.71 -2.49
C GLY A 709 -40.14 34.05 -3.96
N LEU A 710 -41.17 34.16 -4.82
CA LEU A 710 -40.98 34.55 -6.23
C LEU A 710 -40.77 36.07 -6.38
N ARG A 711 -41.37 36.87 -5.49
CA ARG A 711 -41.33 38.34 -5.47
C ARG A 711 -41.24 38.85 -4.03
N GLY A 712 -40.88 40.13 -3.87
CA GLY A 712 -40.83 40.80 -2.57
C GLY A 712 -39.42 41.07 -2.04
N ALA A 713 -39.32 41.70 -0.87
CA ALA A 713 -38.06 42.13 -0.27
C ALA A 713 -37.44 41.09 0.69
N ALA A 714 -38.21 40.08 1.12
CA ALA A 714 -37.72 39.03 2.00
C ALA A 714 -36.70 38.15 1.26
N THR A 715 -35.50 38.02 1.82
CA THR A 715 -34.40 37.26 1.22
C THR A 715 -34.51 35.76 1.46
N VAL A 716 -35.13 35.36 2.59
CA VAL A 716 -35.41 33.98 3.00
C VAL A 716 -36.90 33.88 3.34
N VAL A 717 -37.58 32.82 2.87
CA VAL A 717 -39.02 32.63 3.04
C VAL A 717 -39.35 31.22 3.51
N LEU A 718 -40.53 31.05 4.10
CA LEU A 718 -41.15 29.74 4.27
C LEU A 718 -42.03 29.44 3.04
N THR A 719 -41.91 28.23 2.49
CA THR A 719 -42.69 27.77 1.35
C THR A 719 -43.41 26.46 1.67
N GLU A 720 -44.41 26.12 0.87
CA GLU A 720 -45.20 24.91 1.03
C GLU A 720 -45.04 23.99 -0.18
N SER A 721 -44.58 22.77 0.09
CA SER A 721 -44.38 21.71 -0.88
C SER A 721 -45.68 20.91 -1.07
N PRO A 722 -46.01 20.49 -2.31
CA PRO A 722 -47.13 19.59 -2.54
C PRO A 722 -46.90 18.17 -1.96
N VAL A 723 -45.67 17.84 -1.56
CA VAL A 723 -45.28 16.53 -1.03
C VAL A 723 -44.71 16.69 0.38
N LYS A 724 -45.06 15.77 1.29
CA LYS A 724 -44.54 15.77 2.66
C LYS A 724 -43.01 15.67 2.70
N PRO A 725 -42.34 16.32 3.67
CA PRO A 725 -42.89 17.29 4.64
C PRO A 725 -43.42 18.53 3.91
N HIS A 726 -44.52 19.16 4.32
CA HIS A 726 -45.08 20.25 3.50
C HIS A 726 -44.26 21.55 3.64
N GLN A 727 -43.96 22.01 4.85
CA GLN A 727 -43.18 23.23 5.02
C GLN A 727 -41.70 23.07 4.63
N ARG A 728 -41.16 24.12 4.04
CA ARG A 728 -39.77 24.30 3.63
C ARG A 728 -39.30 25.70 4.03
N MET A 729 -38.01 25.85 4.30
CA MET A 729 -37.33 27.14 4.32
C MET A 729 -36.50 27.26 3.03
N SER A 730 -36.51 28.43 2.41
CA SER A 730 -35.97 28.64 1.06
C SER A 730 -35.36 30.02 0.90
N LEU A 731 -34.28 30.12 0.14
CA LEU A 731 -33.82 31.38 -0.41
C LEU A 731 -34.81 31.89 -1.47
N SER A 732 -35.19 33.15 -1.37
CA SER A 732 -36.07 33.80 -2.34
C SER A 732 -35.40 33.92 -3.71
N LEU A 733 -36.23 33.93 -4.77
CA LEU A 733 -35.79 34.11 -6.14
C LEU A 733 -35.04 35.46 -6.36
N PRO A 734 -35.46 36.59 -5.76
CA PRO A 734 -34.69 37.83 -5.82
C PRO A 734 -33.27 37.70 -5.23
N LEU A 735 -33.07 36.94 -4.15
CA LEU A 735 -31.75 36.73 -3.56
C LEU A 735 -30.87 35.84 -4.46
N ILE A 736 -31.43 34.73 -4.96
CA ILE A 736 -30.73 33.85 -5.91
C ILE A 736 -30.22 34.64 -7.12
N ASN A 737 -31.04 35.55 -7.66
CA ASN A 737 -30.71 36.38 -8.81
C ASN A 737 -29.72 37.53 -8.52
N ARG A 738 -29.24 37.69 -7.28
CA ARG A 738 -28.11 38.58 -6.92
C ARG A 738 -26.77 37.87 -6.95
N ALA A 739 -26.73 36.55 -7.09
CA ALA A 739 -25.49 35.80 -7.12
C ALA A 739 -24.62 36.15 -8.34
N ARG A 740 -23.30 36.08 -8.17
CA ARG A 740 -22.33 36.29 -9.25
C ARG A 740 -22.36 35.15 -10.25
N GLN A 741 -22.53 33.92 -9.76
CA GLN A 741 -22.73 32.74 -10.60
C GLN A 741 -23.88 31.90 -10.05
N VAL A 742 -24.71 31.40 -10.97
CA VAL A 742 -25.74 30.41 -10.67
C VAL A 742 -25.55 29.23 -11.60
N PHE A 743 -25.28 28.07 -11.03
CA PHE A 743 -25.15 26.81 -11.76
C PHE A 743 -26.42 25.98 -11.53
N VAL A 744 -26.97 25.44 -12.62
CA VAL A 744 -28.17 24.60 -12.57
C VAL A 744 -27.81 23.19 -13.03
N LEU A 745 -27.92 22.22 -12.13
CA LEU A 745 -27.63 20.81 -12.41
C LEU A 745 -28.93 20.03 -12.69
N VAL A 746 -29.00 19.37 -13.84
CA VAL A 746 -30.12 18.53 -14.27
C VAL A 746 -29.58 17.18 -14.70
N LEU A 747 -29.94 16.12 -13.97
CA LEU A 747 -29.47 14.76 -14.19
C LEU A 747 -30.61 13.77 -14.35
N GLY A 748 -30.42 12.82 -15.26
CA GLY A 748 -31.20 11.61 -15.42
C GLY A 748 -32.44 11.74 -16.31
N LYS A 749 -32.79 10.62 -16.95
CA LYS A 749 -33.93 10.50 -17.88
C LYS A 749 -35.26 11.02 -17.34
N GLY A 750 -35.50 10.89 -16.03
CA GLY A 750 -36.73 11.40 -15.39
C GLY A 750 -36.91 12.93 -15.52
N LYS A 751 -35.86 13.68 -15.85
CA LYS A 751 -35.89 15.13 -16.07
C LYS A 751 -36.09 15.52 -17.53
N HIS A 752 -36.16 14.58 -18.45
CA HIS A 752 -36.27 14.88 -19.87
C HIS A 752 -37.54 15.69 -20.23
N GLY A 753 -38.69 15.29 -19.70
CA GLY A 753 -39.96 15.97 -19.96
C GLY A 753 -39.94 17.44 -19.55
N ILE A 754 -39.43 17.74 -18.36
CA ILE A 754 -39.34 19.12 -17.87
C ILE A 754 -38.26 19.92 -18.61
N THR A 755 -37.12 19.31 -18.95
CA THR A 755 -36.04 19.96 -19.69
C THR A 755 -36.50 20.38 -21.09
N THR A 756 -37.21 19.49 -21.79
CA THR A 756 -37.83 19.78 -23.10
C THR A 756 -38.86 20.90 -22.99
N LEU A 757 -39.71 20.88 -21.97
CA LEU A 757 -40.67 21.97 -21.73
C LEU A 757 -39.97 23.30 -21.48
N LEU A 758 -38.97 23.32 -20.59
CA LEU A 758 -38.19 24.51 -20.22
C LEU A 758 -37.45 25.13 -21.41
N SER A 759 -37.07 24.33 -22.42
CA SER A 759 -36.43 24.83 -23.63
C SER A 759 -37.33 25.72 -24.50
N ARG A 760 -38.67 25.58 -24.38
CA ARG A 760 -39.67 26.24 -25.23
C ARG A 760 -40.41 27.38 -24.52
N VAL A 761 -40.48 27.34 -23.19
CA VAL A 761 -41.25 28.30 -22.40
C VAL A 761 -40.43 29.55 -22.07
N GLY A 762 -41.12 30.69 -22.04
CA GLY A 762 -40.56 31.97 -21.65
C GLY A 762 -40.26 32.07 -20.14
N ARG A 763 -40.13 33.29 -19.65
CA ARG A 763 -39.95 33.57 -18.22
C ARG A 763 -41.31 33.58 -17.52
N GLU A 764 -41.71 32.46 -16.93
CA GLU A 764 -42.99 32.27 -16.22
C GLU A 764 -42.76 31.66 -14.81
N PRO A 765 -42.12 32.39 -13.87
CA PRO A 765 -41.76 31.86 -12.55
C PRO A 765 -42.94 31.32 -11.73
N SER A 766 -44.15 31.88 -11.90
CA SER A 766 -45.35 31.37 -11.22
C SER A 766 -45.77 29.97 -11.71
N LYS A 767 -45.40 29.56 -12.93
CA LYS A 767 -45.66 28.21 -13.44
C LYS A 767 -44.46 27.28 -13.29
N TRP A 768 -43.26 27.79 -13.57
CA TRP A 768 -42.01 27.06 -13.43
C TRP A 768 -41.00 27.95 -12.73
N PRO A 769 -40.83 27.84 -11.40
CA PRO A 769 -39.96 28.74 -10.63
C PRO A 769 -38.52 28.85 -11.17
N ILE A 770 -37.93 27.74 -11.65
CA ILE A 770 -36.61 27.76 -12.30
C ILE A 770 -36.56 28.70 -13.53
N SER A 771 -37.69 28.91 -14.21
CA SER A 771 -37.76 29.80 -15.37
C SER A 771 -37.47 31.26 -15.02
N GLY A 772 -37.62 31.63 -13.74
CA GLY A 772 -37.35 32.96 -13.19
C GLY A 772 -35.91 33.19 -12.72
N VAL A 773 -35.06 32.16 -12.71
CA VAL A 773 -33.63 32.29 -12.40
C VAL A 773 -32.94 32.99 -13.57
N SER A 774 -32.50 34.21 -13.31
CA SER A 774 -31.88 35.15 -14.25
C SER A 774 -31.06 36.14 -13.42
N PRO A 775 -29.80 35.80 -13.11
CA PRO A 775 -28.92 36.66 -12.33
C PRO A 775 -28.77 38.04 -13.00
N SER A 776 -28.98 39.10 -12.22
CA SER A 776 -29.06 40.48 -12.74
C SER A 776 -27.71 41.05 -13.19
N SER A 777 -26.64 40.70 -12.49
CA SER A 777 -25.25 41.10 -12.80
C SER A 777 -24.29 39.92 -12.84
N GLY A 778 -24.83 38.70 -12.83
CA GLY A 778 -24.08 37.44 -12.75
C GLY A 778 -24.26 36.57 -13.99
N GLN A 779 -23.65 35.39 -13.97
CA GLN A 779 -23.80 34.39 -15.03
C GLN A 779 -24.66 33.20 -14.58
N LEU A 780 -25.54 32.74 -15.47
CA LEU A 780 -26.28 31.50 -15.33
C LEU A 780 -25.65 30.45 -16.25
N VAL A 781 -25.33 29.27 -15.74
CA VAL A 781 -24.82 28.14 -16.53
C VAL A 781 -25.66 26.90 -16.26
N TRP A 782 -26.04 26.20 -17.32
CA TRP A 782 -26.79 24.95 -17.25
C TRP A 782 -25.85 23.76 -17.43
N TYR A 783 -25.95 22.80 -16.53
CA TYR A 783 -25.28 21.51 -16.60
C TYR A 783 -26.37 20.45 -16.75
N VAL A 784 -26.55 19.92 -17.96
CA VAL A 784 -27.63 18.98 -18.28
C VAL A 784 -27.03 17.72 -18.90
N ASP A 785 -27.27 16.55 -18.29
CA ASP A 785 -26.76 15.31 -18.86
C ASP A 785 -27.51 14.89 -20.12
N TYR A 786 -26.91 13.99 -20.90
CA TYR A 786 -27.54 13.53 -22.14
C TYR A 786 -28.90 12.85 -21.92
N GLU A 787 -29.10 12.15 -20.80
CA GLU A 787 -30.40 11.55 -20.50
C GLU A 787 -31.49 12.59 -20.26
N ALA A 788 -31.19 13.67 -19.54
CA ALA A 788 -32.13 14.76 -19.34
C ALA A 788 -32.31 15.60 -20.62
N LEU A 789 -31.26 15.77 -21.43
CA LEU A 789 -31.32 16.60 -22.62
C LEU A 789 -31.98 15.91 -23.83
N LEU A 790 -31.67 14.63 -24.06
CA LEU A 790 -32.04 13.90 -25.29
C LEU A 790 -33.10 12.81 -25.06
N GLY A 791 -33.21 12.28 -23.83
CA GLY A 791 -34.26 11.34 -23.42
C GLY A 791 -33.87 9.87 -23.43
#